data_AF-A0A2R8BZ86-F1
#
_entry.id   AF-A0A2R8BZ86-F1
#
_cell.length_a   1.000
_cell.length_b   1.000
_cell.length_c   1.000
_cell.angle_alpha   90.00
_cell.angle_beta   90.00
_cell.angle_gamma   90.00
#
_symmetry.space_group_name_H-M   'P 1'
#
loop_
_entity.id
_entity.type
_entity.pdbx_description
1 polymer ?
#
loop_
_entity_poly.entity_id
_entity_poly.type
_entity_poly.pdbx_seq_one_letter_code
_entity_poly.pdbx_strand_id
1 'polypeptide(L)'
;MTRIVIDLQVGESSPPPDRLRDIEALLAEGERRGLDLHLLVAASVRRVLPDLQRRFAKQVSQNRLHVVSTLPGVEPDRRGGPWRAATSTALHDAMIAGLAPAAVLRMPVSDISGPPGDLPVIGVLPGPMAANTARPYACLIAPSEALGREASQVFPADCVVVVPPGAAPSFAPPDLAIRDMAAWRDRHHLDRPYILATAPAPRILEAYAALPEGLRGQVDLILRDPGKEAALPAVAPGRIRRCATLPEAEWPILYGLAEIAIAPAPGDGRFALEAIRAGTPVLGPFPEDERIGRRPGASPEEPDLAQALEGMLADPAARADLATAQRSRTASLRDADWADRILDHLAAAACEDTGPLPDPDRIEVELVTRLRTLDAAGAPDEDDLDRAAAAIDDLRRALLRATRPRTLPAPLPWQLEGPFDSSYSLAVVNRETARALAEQGVDLALVSAEGPGPFDPDPDLLNSTPDLARLHARGRDPERPAPFVTSRNMFPPRVDDIASPYAILHGYAWEETGLPAPFTHDFETYLDGALVTSEHVRRVFIDQGLSIPVHVVGNGVDHLEQVPPEPLPEGYWPDGAVRFLHVSTCFPRKGADVLIEAFAQAFAGTQDAALLIKTHPNPHNTIRTLVDALKTRVPDCPPIKIIEDELPAGQMRQLYAEVDCLVVPSRAEGFCLPVAEAVLAGTPVITTGWSGQTAFAGNPLVSFCDYSFAPAESHLGAWDSVWAEPDREDLAARMRAACDAGPPDADTVARAGEMVRAEYTWSRVAEKSRAALRHIVETAPRPPARIGWISTFNARCGIATYSAHLIAEMPDHITVFAAHTADRPGPEDDRTIRCWSQDGMDDLSDLDRAIATVDPEILVIQFNFGFFSLPHLERLIHRSRRAGRTVVAMMHATDDTGLPLTRRLGRLTSALRSANRVLVHSVHDLNRLKAIGVEKNVALFPHGVVQPAAPRAPERGRTAASLVLASYGFMLPQKGLPELVDTLALLRQAGWDAKLRMVNADYPAPVSARTKAEVSARIAAQGLEPHVHLVSDFLSDRDSLAELAAADILVFPYRPTQESASGAIRLALAADRPIAVSPLPIFDDVADLVTPLPGVSPETMAVGLLDIATAVGNGAQDTPVLARQARARAWCRAHAYPVLGPRLWRQLQAIHREGG
;
A
#
# COMPACT_ATOMS: atom_id res chain seq x y z
N MET A 1 -18.94 26.45 -5.29
CA MET A 1 -19.24 26.01 -3.90
C MET A 1 -18.22 26.68 -3.00
N THR A 2 -18.65 27.27 -1.89
CA THR A 2 -17.75 27.94 -0.93
C THR A 2 -17.02 26.88 -0.10
N ARG A 3 -15.69 26.80 -0.26
CA ARG A 3 -14.85 25.84 0.47
C ARG A 3 -14.43 26.40 1.82
N ILE A 4 -14.52 25.59 2.87
CA ILE A 4 -14.13 25.96 4.23
C ILE A 4 -13.24 24.85 4.79
N VAL A 5 -12.14 25.21 5.45
CA VAL A 5 -11.22 24.24 6.08
C VAL A 5 -11.37 24.32 7.60
N ILE A 6 -11.54 23.18 8.26
CA ILE A 6 -11.52 23.01 9.71
C ILE A 6 -10.17 22.42 10.07
N ASP A 7 -9.33 23.24 10.69
CA ASP A 7 -7.97 22.92 11.11
C ASP A 7 -7.98 22.32 12.53
N LEU A 8 -7.78 21.01 12.59
CA LEU A 8 -7.74 20.21 13.81
C LEU A 8 -6.31 20.28 14.37
N GLN A 9 -6.06 21.28 15.22
CA GLN A 9 -4.78 21.43 15.93
C GLN A 9 -4.68 20.37 17.04
N VAL A 10 -4.30 19.14 16.66
CA VAL A 10 -4.22 17.98 17.57
C VAL A 10 -2.76 17.66 17.92
N GLY A 11 -2.44 17.51 19.22
CA GLY A 11 -1.16 16.94 19.69
C GLY A 11 -1.19 15.40 19.71
N GLU A 12 -0.17 14.69 20.24
CA GLU A 12 -0.10 13.20 20.17
C GLU A 12 -1.30 12.43 20.78
N SER A 13 -2.16 13.10 21.54
CA SER A 13 -3.37 12.53 22.17
C SER A 13 -4.65 12.84 21.39
N SER A 14 -5.62 11.92 21.41
CA SER A 14 -6.92 12.11 20.76
C SER A 14 -7.62 13.37 21.30
N PRO A 15 -8.30 14.17 20.45
CA PRO A 15 -9.09 15.28 20.93
C PRO A 15 -10.12 14.80 21.95
N PRO A 16 -10.49 15.62 22.95
CA PRO A 16 -11.57 15.28 23.88
C PRO A 16 -12.84 14.89 23.10
N PRO A 17 -13.60 13.86 23.54
CA PRO A 17 -14.81 13.41 22.84
C PRO A 17 -15.80 14.54 22.52
N ASP A 18 -15.91 15.52 23.40
CA ASP A 18 -16.78 16.69 23.24
C ASP A 18 -16.39 17.54 22.01
N ARG A 19 -15.10 17.68 21.73
CA ARG A 19 -14.60 18.43 20.56
C ARG A 19 -14.85 17.69 19.25
N LEU A 20 -14.79 16.37 19.26
CA LEU A 20 -15.11 15.57 18.07
C LEU A 20 -16.59 15.68 17.70
N ARG A 21 -17.47 15.73 18.71
CA ARG A 21 -18.92 15.95 18.52
C ARG A 21 -19.22 17.33 17.92
N ASP A 22 -18.51 18.37 18.36
CA ASP A 22 -18.60 19.72 17.80
C ASP A 22 -18.28 19.72 16.28
N ILE A 23 -17.21 19.04 15.88
CA ILE A 23 -16.81 18.95 14.47
C ILE A 23 -17.84 18.19 13.65
N GLU A 24 -18.40 17.09 14.17
CA GLU A 24 -19.46 16.32 13.51
C GLU A 24 -20.72 17.17 13.26
N ALA A 25 -21.11 17.98 14.26
CA ALA A 25 -22.24 18.89 14.13
C ALA A 25 -21.99 19.96 13.03
N LEU A 26 -20.79 20.54 12.99
CA LEU A 26 -20.40 21.50 11.93
C LEU A 26 -20.43 20.87 10.54
N LEU A 27 -19.90 19.66 10.40
CA LEU A 27 -19.87 18.93 9.13
C LEU A 27 -21.28 18.61 8.64
N ALA A 28 -22.14 18.09 9.53
CA ALA A 28 -23.52 17.79 9.20
C ALA A 28 -24.29 19.04 8.77
N GLU A 29 -24.12 20.14 9.50
CA GLU A 29 -24.81 21.39 9.19
C GLU A 29 -24.32 22.04 7.89
N GLY A 30 -23.01 22.11 7.69
CA GLY A 30 -22.47 22.69 6.47
C GLY A 30 -22.88 21.92 5.22
N GLU A 31 -23.03 20.59 5.32
CA GLU A 31 -23.58 19.78 4.23
C GLU A 31 -25.03 20.13 3.93
N ARG A 32 -25.89 20.34 4.95
CA ARG A 32 -27.28 20.80 4.75
C ARG A 32 -27.33 22.14 4.04
N ARG A 33 -26.36 23.01 4.29
CA ARG A 33 -26.22 24.34 3.67
C ARG A 33 -25.51 24.32 2.30
N GLY A 34 -25.03 23.17 1.83
CA GLY A 34 -24.33 23.03 0.54
C GLY A 34 -22.91 23.60 0.53
N LEU A 35 -22.26 23.69 1.70
CA LEU A 35 -20.87 24.14 1.85
C LEU A 35 -19.88 22.99 1.59
N ASP A 36 -18.70 23.32 1.07
CA ASP A 36 -17.62 22.34 0.81
C ASP A 36 -16.64 22.33 2.00
N LEU A 37 -16.96 21.55 3.03
CA LEU A 37 -16.17 21.48 4.28
C LEU A 37 -15.04 20.45 4.20
N HIS A 38 -13.82 20.89 4.48
CA HIS A 38 -12.60 20.10 4.52
C HIS A 38 -12.07 20.03 5.97
N LEU A 39 -11.50 18.90 6.37
CA LEU A 39 -10.76 18.72 7.62
C LEU A 39 -9.26 18.72 7.32
N LEU A 40 -8.46 19.37 8.15
CA LEU A 40 -7.01 19.33 8.10
C LEU A 40 -6.45 18.82 9.42
N VAL A 41 -5.51 17.87 9.36
CA VAL A 41 -4.84 17.27 10.52
C VAL A 41 -3.33 17.24 10.28
N ALA A 42 -2.52 17.55 11.30
CA ALA A 42 -1.07 17.40 11.21
C ALA A 42 -0.64 15.90 11.29
N ALA A 43 0.37 15.48 10.53
CA ALA A 43 0.89 14.11 10.52
C ALA A 43 1.77 13.79 11.74
N SER A 44 2.18 14.79 12.51
CA SER A 44 2.82 14.61 13.83
C SER A 44 1.98 13.74 14.77
N VAL A 45 0.71 13.49 14.42
CA VAL A 45 -0.27 12.76 15.21
C VAL A 45 -0.54 11.32 14.73
N ARG A 46 0.49 10.61 14.25
CA ARG A 46 0.38 9.24 13.71
C ARG A 46 -0.42 8.27 14.60
N ARG A 47 -0.40 8.45 15.92
CA ARG A 47 -1.07 7.58 16.88
C ARG A 47 -2.61 7.63 16.82
N VAL A 48 -3.19 8.81 16.57
CA VAL A 48 -4.65 9.00 16.54
C VAL A 48 -5.22 9.28 15.15
N LEU A 49 -4.36 9.42 14.14
CA LEU A 49 -4.80 9.54 12.74
C LEU A 49 -5.76 8.41 12.30
N PRO A 50 -5.51 7.13 12.61
CA PRO A 50 -6.46 6.06 12.24
C PRO A 50 -7.84 6.22 12.88
N ASP A 51 -7.90 6.70 14.12
CA ASP A 51 -9.16 6.91 14.83
C ASP A 51 -9.95 8.06 14.20
N LEU A 52 -9.26 9.15 13.84
CA LEU A 52 -9.84 10.27 13.12
C LEU A 52 -10.31 9.87 11.71
N GLN A 53 -9.52 9.09 10.98
CA GLN A 53 -9.90 8.57 9.66
C GLN A 53 -11.13 7.67 9.74
N ARG A 54 -11.24 6.81 10.76
CA ARG A 54 -12.44 5.98 10.98
C ARG A 54 -13.66 6.83 11.34
N ARG A 55 -13.50 7.80 12.25
CA ARG A 55 -14.61 8.66 12.71
C ARG A 55 -15.14 9.56 11.59
N PHE A 56 -14.23 10.16 10.81
CA PHE A 56 -14.55 11.04 9.69
C PHE A 56 -14.44 10.33 8.33
N ALA A 57 -14.82 9.04 8.27
CA ALA A 57 -14.71 8.22 7.07
C ALA A 57 -15.41 8.82 5.85
N LYS A 58 -16.49 9.58 6.07
CA LYS A 58 -17.20 10.33 5.02
C LYS A 58 -16.32 11.43 4.41
N GLN A 59 -15.56 12.16 5.22
CA GLN A 59 -14.64 13.18 4.74
C GLN A 59 -13.43 12.55 4.06
N VAL A 60 -12.90 11.43 4.56
CA VAL A 60 -11.84 10.67 3.88
C VAL A 60 -12.34 10.20 2.50
N SER A 61 -13.57 9.68 2.41
CA SER A 61 -14.10 9.13 1.16
C SER A 61 -14.38 10.16 0.07
N GLN A 62 -14.56 11.41 0.48
CA GLN A 62 -14.77 12.55 -0.39
C GLN A 62 -13.46 13.32 -0.67
N ASN A 63 -12.30 12.80 -0.21
CA ASN A 63 -11.01 13.48 -0.28
C ASN A 63 -11.03 14.88 0.38
N ARG A 64 -11.78 14.98 1.47
CA ARG A 64 -11.99 16.18 2.28
C ARG A 64 -11.26 16.15 3.61
N LEU A 65 -10.61 15.04 3.99
CA LEU A 65 -9.69 14.99 5.14
C LEU A 65 -8.25 15.01 4.64
N HIS A 66 -7.51 16.05 5.00
CA HIS A 66 -6.15 16.34 4.55
C HIS A 66 -5.17 16.11 5.71
N VAL A 67 -4.12 15.34 5.47
CA VAL A 67 -3.07 15.08 6.46
C VAL A 67 -1.80 15.78 6.01
N VAL A 68 -1.28 16.70 6.83
CA VAL A 68 -0.05 17.44 6.53
C VAL A 68 1.16 16.66 7.01
N SER A 69 1.98 16.12 6.11
CA SER A 69 3.29 15.54 6.46
C SER A 69 4.18 16.61 7.12
N THR A 70 4.44 16.49 8.43
CA THR A 70 5.35 17.37 9.19
C THR A 70 6.62 16.62 9.60
N LEU A 71 7.67 17.35 10.01
CA LEU A 71 8.90 16.72 10.51
C LEU A 71 8.65 15.99 11.85
N PRO A 72 9.24 14.81 12.10
CA PRO A 72 9.10 14.10 13.37
C PRO A 72 9.84 14.82 14.52
N GLY A 73 9.31 14.72 15.75
CA GLY A 73 9.99 15.21 16.96
C GLY A 73 9.84 16.70 17.27
N VAL A 74 8.80 17.35 16.74
CA VAL A 74 8.38 18.71 17.17
C VAL A 74 7.64 18.59 18.52
N GLU A 75 8.39 18.27 19.57
CA GLU A 75 7.94 18.39 20.97
C GLU A 75 8.60 19.66 21.57
N PRO A 76 7.94 20.37 22.51
CA PRO A 76 8.58 21.44 23.28
C PRO A 76 9.87 21.00 24.02
N ASP A 77 10.00 19.69 24.31
CA ASP A 77 11.00 19.15 25.24
C ASP A 77 12.09 18.26 24.61
N ARG A 78 12.15 18.11 23.27
CA ARG A 78 13.24 17.39 22.60
C ARG A 78 14.12 18.31 21.76
N ARG A 79 15.39 17.91 21.55
CA ARG A 79 16.45 18.64 20.81
C ARG A 79 16.13 18.80 19.30
N GLY A 80 14.96 19.33 18.95
CA GLY A 80 14.55 19.72 17.61
C GLY A 80 14.44 21.23 17.56
N GLY A 81 15.52 21.91 17.13
CA GLY A 81 15.64 23.37 17.21
C GLY A 81 14.51 24.17 16.53
N PRO A 82 14.49 25.50 16.74
CA PRO A 82 13.45 26.44 16.27
C PRO A 82 13.04 26.28 14.79
N TRP A 83 13.96 25.80 13.95
CA TRP A 83 13.70 25.57 12.54
C TRP A 83 12.72 24.42 12.26
N ARG A 84 12.72 23.31 13.03
CA ARG A 84 11.80 22.17 12.78
C ARG A 84 10.33 22.55 13.03
N ALA A 85 10.10 23.35 14.07
CA ALA A 85 8.80 23.91 14.38
C ALA A 85 8.36 24.91 13.30
N ALA A 86 9.27 25.79 12.88
CA ALA A 86 9.00 26.76 11.81
C ALA A 86 8.70 26.07 10.45
N THR A 87 9.46 25.04 10.08
CA THR A 87 9.23 24.23 8.88
C THR A 87 7.88 23.53 8.92
N SER A 88 7.55 22.87 10.03
CA SER A 88 6.26 22.17 10.17
C SER A 88 5.08 23.14 10.13
N THR A 89 5.23 24.33 10.72
CA THR A 89 4.24 25.42 10.63
C THR A 89 4.10 25.92 9.20
N ALA A 90 5.21 26.13 8.49
CA ALA A 90 5.20 26.59 7.10
C ALA A 90 4.54 25.57 6.16
N LEU A 91 4.82 24.27 6.32
CA LEU A 91 4.18 23.18 5.56
C LEU A 91 2.67 23.11 5.84
N HIS A 92 2.27 23.31 7.09
CA HIS A 92 0.86 23.32 7.50
C HIS A 92 0.10 24.52 6.92
N ASP A 93 0.66 25.73 7.04
CA ASP A 93 0.09 26.95 6.44
C ASP A 93 0.02 26.84 4.90
N ALA A 94 1.03 26.26 4.26
CA ALA A 94 1.06 26.04 2.82
C ALA A 94 -0.02 25.05 2.35
N MET A 95 -0.31 23.99 3.13
CA MET A 95 -1.42 23.09 2.85
C MET A 95 -2.77 23.83 2.97
N ILE A 96 -2.97 24.63 4.03
CA ILE A 96 -4.18 25.45 4.18
C ILE A 96 -4.35 26.35 2.96
N ALA A 97 -3.30 27.08 2.57
CA ALA A 97 -3.33 27.97 1.42
C ALA A 97 -3.67 27.20 0.14
N GLY A 98 -3.01 26.07 -0.11
CA GLY A 98 -3.22 25.25 -1.30
C GLY A 98 -4.60 24.58 -1.39
N LEU A 99 -5.30 24.40 -0.27
CA LEU A 99 -6.72 24.01 -0.29
C LEU A 99 -7.64 25.13 -0.78
N ALA A 100 -7.13 26.38 -0.84
CA ALA A 100 -7.85 27.58 -1.19
C ALA A 100 -9.22 27.72 -0.50
N PRO A 101 -9.25 27.68 0.84
CA PRO A 101 -10.46 27.92 1.59
C PRO A 101 -10.91 29.37 1.43
N ALA A 102 -12.22 29.59 1.39
CA ALA A 102 -12.81 30.90 1.58
C ALA A 102 -12.70 31.35 3.06
N ALA A 103 -12.71 30.41 4.00
CA ALA A 103 -12.45 30.66 5.42
C ALA A 103 -11.85 29.42 6.10
N VAL A 104 -11.06 29.64 7.16
CA VAL A 104 -10.47 28.56 7.97
C VAL A 104 -10.95 28.66 9.41
N LEU A 105 -11.43 27.56 9.97
CA LEU A 105 -11.81 27.41 11.37
C LEU A 105 -10.69 26.69 12.12
N ARG A 106 -9.99 27.36 13.02
CA ARG A 106 -8.86 26.80 13.81
C ARG A 106 -9.29 26.47 15.23
N MET A 107 -9.13 25.21 15.66
CA MET A 107 -9.64 24.70 16.94
C MET A 107 -8.57 23.93 17.76
N PRO A 108 -8.34 24.26 19.04
CA PRO A 108 -8.33 25.60 19.67
C PRO A 108 -7.08 26.40 19.28
N VAL A 109 -7.03 27.70 19.62
CA VAL A 109 -5.85 28.56 19.37
C VAL A 109 -4.85 28.47 20.53
N SER A 110 -3.66 27.91 20.31
CA SER A 110 -2.61 27.76 21.34
C SER A 110 -1.59 28.91 21.41
N ASP A 111 -1.52 29.79 20.40
CA ASP A 111 -0.48 30.84 20.28
C ASP A 111 -0.87 32.22 20.87
N ILE A 112 -1.76 32.26 21.86
CA ILE A 112 -2.18 33.53 22.47
C ILE A 112 -1.08 33.99 23.44
N SER A 113 -0.25 34.93 23.01
CA SER A 113 0.84 35.50 23.81
C SER A 113 0.30 36.40 24.95
N GLY A 114 0.06 35.80 26.12
CA GLY A 114 -0.30 36.45 27.38
C GLY A 114 -0.04 35.53 28.60
N PRO A 115 0.06 36.05 29.83
CA PRO A 115 0.34 35.24 31.02
C PRO A 115 -0.85 34.31 31.36
N PRO A 116 -0.58 33.19 32.06
CA PRO A 116 -0.77 31.82 31.57
C PRO A 116 -2.24 31.40 31.45
N GLY A 117 -2.64 30.96 30.25
CA GLY A 117 -3.89 30.21 30.05
C GLY A 117 -4.15 29.93 28.57
N ASP A 118 -4.19 28.65 28.19
CA ASP A 118 -4.80 28.19 26.95
C ASP A 118 -6.27 28.61 26.94
N LEU A 119 -6.59 29.79 26.40
CA LEU A 119 -7.97 30.21 26.26
C LEU A 119 -8.65 29.29 25.23
N PRO A 120 -9.70 28.53 25.58
CA PRO A 120 -10.32 27.56 24.69
C PRO A 120 -11.25 28.21 23.65
N VAL A 121 -10.78 29.28 22.99
CA VAL A 121 -11.48 30.02 21.94
C VAL A 121 -11.17 29.44 20.55
N ILE A 122 -12.11 29.60 19.61
CA ILE A 122 -11.99 29.14 18.23
C ILE A 122 -11.70 30.35 17.34
N GLY A 123 -10.69 30.25 16.46
CA GLY A 123 -10.32 31.31 15.53
C GLY A 123 -10.91 31.11 14.14
N VAL A 124 -11.44 32.19 13.54
CA VAL A 124 -11.85 32.22 12.13
C VAL A 124 -10.85 33.08 11.34
N LEU A 125 -10.17 32.49 10.36
CA LEU A 125 -9.23 33.17 9.48
C LEU A 125 -9.88 33.45 8.11
N PRO A 126 -9.69 34.65 7.53
CA PRO A 126 -10.17 34.98 6.20
C PRO A 126 -9.23 34.44 5.12
N GLY A 127 -9.77 33.74 4.11
CA GLY A 127 -9.11 33.44 2.83
C GLY A 127 -7.69 32.83 2.85
N PRO A 128 -7.01 32.77 1.68
CA PRO A 128 -5.75 32.02 1.51
C PRO A 128 -4.47 32.72 2.01
N MET A 129 -4.52 33.92 2.60
CA MET A 129 -3.34 34.66 3.09
C MET A 129 -3.38 34.90 4.61
N ALA A 130 -3.16 33.84 5.39
CA ALA A 130 -3.30 33.87 6.85
C ALA A 130 -2.04 34.31 7.64
N ALA A 131 -0.88 34.53 7.02
CA ALA A 131 0.38 34.60 7.76
C ALA A 131 0.95 36.01 8.07
N ASN A 132 0.33 37.13 7.67
CA ASN A 132 1.01 38.43 7.82
C ASN A 132 0.11 39.67 7.97
N THR A 133 -1.02 39.56 8.65
CA THR A 133 -1.91 40.70 8.94
C THR A 133 -1.83 41.12 10.41
N ALA A 134 -1.93 42.43 10.69
CA ALA A 134 -1.96 42.99 12.05
C ALA A 134 -3.16 42.54 12.90
N ARG A 135 -4.13 41.85 12.28
CA ARG A 135 -5.24 41.11 12.92
C ARG A 135 -5.21 39.66 12.39
N PRO A 136 -4.81 38.66 13.20
CA PRO A 136 -4.70 37.28 12.76
C PRO A 136 -6.05 36.56 12.62
N TYR A 137 -7.15 37.10 13.16
CA TYR A 137 -8.47 36.49 13.10
C TYR A 137 -9.52 37.50 12.63
N ALA A 138 -10.43 37.06 11.76
CA ALA A 138 -11.63 37.81 11.39
C ALA A 138 -12.65 37.81 12.54
N CYS A 139 -12.74 36.68 13.26
CA CYS A 139 -13.59 36.51 14.43
C CYS A 139 -12.98 35.48 15.39
N LEU A 140 -13.15 35.71 16.69
CA LEU A 140 -12.87 34.77 17.77
C LEU A 140 -14.19 34.33 18.38
N ILE A 141 -14.42 33.02 18.43
CA ILE A 141 -15.64 32.43 18.98
C ILE A 141 -15.32 31.92 20.39
N ALA A 142 -15.91 32.57 21.39
CA ALA A 142 -15.80 32.21 22.79
C ALA A 142 -16.98 31.33 23.22
N PRO A 143 -16.75 30.21 23.93
CA PRO A 143 -17.82 29.28 24.32
C PRO A 143 -18.62 29.74 25.56
N SER A 144 -18.26 30.87 26.19
CA SER A 144 -19.02 31.47 27.28
C SER A 144 -18.77 32.97 27.38
N GLU A 145 -19.67 33.71 28.02
CA GLU A 145 -19.48 35.16 28.21
C GLU A 145 -18.23 35.49 29.02
N ALA A 146 -17.89 34.67 30.02
CA ALA A 146 -16.70 34.89 30.84
C ALA A 146 -15.44 34.80 29.98
N LEU A 147 -15.35 33.77 29.13
CA LEU A 147 -14.26 33.62 28.17
C LEU A 147 -14.29 34.70 27.09
N GLY A 148 -15.47 35.18 26.70
CA GLY A 148 -15.62 36.32 25.80
C GLY A 148 -15.07 37.61 26.41
N ARG A 149 -15.35 37.85 27.70
CA ARG A 149 -14.79 38.99 28.45
C ARG A 149 -13.27 38.89 28.58
N GLU A 150 -12.74 37.71 28.85
CA GLU A 150 -11.30 37.45 28.93
C GLU A 150 -10.62 37.63 27.57
N ALA A 151 -11.18 37.07 26.50
CA ALA A 151 -10.70 37.27 25.14
C ALA A 151 -10.74 38.75 24.73
N SER A 152 -11.76 39.50 25.15
CA SER A 152 -11.89 40.94 24.88
C SER A 152 -10.88 41.82 25.63
N GLN A 153 -10.14 41.27 26.60
CA GLN A 153 -9.01 41.97 27.23
C GLN A 153 -7.75 41.93 26.35
N VAL A 154 -7.65 40.92 25.48
CA VAL A 154 -6.50 40.67 24.60
C VAL A 154 -6.80 41.09 23.16
N PHE A 155 -8.05 40.96 22.72
CA PHE A 155 -8.50 41.24 21.36
C PHE A 155 -9.57 42.34 21.33
N PRO A 156 -9.72 43.05 20.19
CA PRO A 156 -10.81 44.02 20.02
C PRO A 156 -12.19 43.38 20.27
N ALA A 157 -13.04 44.04 21.05
CA ALA A 157 -14.35 43.50 21.46
C ALA A 157 -15.30 43.23 20.27
N ASP A 158 -15.11 43.94 19.15
CA ASP A 158 -15.81 43.71 17.87
C ASP A 158 -15.40 42.40 17.17
N CYS A 159 -14.25 41.83 17.54
CA CYS A 159 -13.73 40.56 17.01
C CYS A 159 -14.20 39.35 17.83
N VAL A 160 -14.71 39.53 19.05
CA VAL A 160 -15.08 38.43 19.95
C VAL A 160 -16.58 38.19 19.93
N VAL A 161 -16.98 36.99 19.55
CA VAL A 161 -18.38 36.55 19.56
C VAL A 161 -18.56 35.40 20.55
N VAL A 162 -19.60 35.48 21.37
CA VAL A 162 -19.94 34.42 22.32
C VAL A 162 -20.93 33.46 21.65
N VAL A 163 -20.51 32.20 21.46
CA VAL A 163 -21.35 31.12 20.93
C VAL A 163 -21.31 29.94 21.92
N PRO A 164 -22.27 29.85 22.86
CA PRO A 164 -22.29 28.79 23.85
C PRO A 164 -22.46 27.41 23.21
N PRO A 165 -21.70 26.38 23.62
CA PRO A 165 -21.91 25.02 23.14
C PRO A 165 -23.31 24.54 23.52
N GLY A 166 -23.97 23.79 22.64
CA GLY A 166 -25.26 23.17 22.96
C GLY A 166 -25.12 21.93 23.86
N ALA A 167 -26.26 21.29 24.16
CA ALA A 167 -26.28 19.92 24.70
C ALA A 167 -27.08 18.99 23.78
N ALA A 168 -26.53 17.80 23.54
CA ALA A 168 -27.11 16.83 22.64
C ALA A 168 -28.51 16.39 23.10
N PRO A 169 -29.44 16.12 22.17
CA PRO A 169 -30.76 15.59 22.51
C PRO A 169 -30.73 14.30 23.34
N SER A 170 -29.65 13.52 23.24
CA SER A 170 -29.43 12.29 24.00
C SER A 170 -29.29 12.50 25.51
N PHE A 171 -28.90 13.69 25.97
CA PHE A 171 -28.90 14.05 27.40
C PHE A 171 -30.29 14.41 27.91
N ALA A 172 -31.33 13.73 27.45
CA ALA A 172 -32.66 13.81 28.06
C ALA A 172 -32.67 13.05 29.40
N PRO A 173 -33.63 13.32 30.30
CA PRO A 173 -33.79 12.52 31.52
C PRO A 173 -33.88 11.03 31.18
N PRO A 174 -33.12 10.16 31.86
CA PRO A 174 -33.09 8.74 31.53
C PRO A 174 -34.46 8.09 31.76
N ASP A 175 -35.03 7.51 30.70
CA ASP A 175 -36.26 6.72 30.77
C ASP A 175 -35.92 5.25 31.07
N LEU A 176 -35.56 4.98 32.33
CA LEU A 176 -35.18 3.64 32.80
C LEU A 176 -36.17 3.15 33.85
N ALA A 177 -36.58 1.89 33.76
CA ALA A 177 -37.32 1.27 34.84
C ALA A 177 -36.44 1.20 36.10
N ILE A 178 -37.06 1.29 37.29
CA ILE A 178 -36.37 1.27 38.59
C ILE A 178 -35.39 0.09 38.72
N ARG A 179 -35.74 -1.07 38.14
CA ARG A 179 -34.90 -2.28 38.13
C ARG A 179 -33.63 -2.10 37.29
N ASP A 180 -33.72 -1.41 36.15
CA ASP A 180 -32.60 -1.17 35.26
C ASP A 180 -31.66 -0.11 35.85
N MET A 181 -32.21 0.88 36.56
CA MET A 181 -31.43 1.85 37.34
C MET A 181 -30.62 1.17 38.45
N ALA A 182 -31.24 0.23 39.20
CA ALA A 182 -30.54 -0.51 40.24
C ALA A 182 -29.44 -1.41 39.67
N ALA A 183 -29.71 -2.08 38.55
CA ALA A 183 -28.72 -2.90 37.85
C ALA A 183 -27.56 -2.07 37.26
N TRP A 184 -27.86 -0.87 36.75
CA TRP A 184 -26.83 0.05 36.26
C TRP A 184 -25.97 0.57 37.42
N ARG A 185 -26.59 1.01 38.52
CA ARG A 185 -25.88 1.45 39.73
C ARG A 185 -24.95 0.36 40.28
N ASP A 186 -25.44 -0.88 40.41
CA ASP A 186 -24.65 -2.02 40.90
C ASP A 186 -23.44 -2.31 39.99
N ARG A 187 -23.63 -2.26 38.66
CA ARG A 187 -22.57 -2.46 37.66
C ARG A 187 -21.44 -1.43 37.76
N HIS A 188 -21.76 -0.19 38.13
CA HIS A 188 -20.78 0.89 38.29
C HIS A 188 -20.42 1.14 39.76
N HIS A 189 -20.88 0.29 40.68
CA HIS A 189 -20.70 0.40 42.12
C HIS A 189 -21.22 1.72 42.72
N LEU A 190 -22.26 2.31 42.14
CA LEU A 190 -22.87 3.59 42.53
C LEU A 190 -24.17 3.39 43.33
N ASP A 191 -24.09 2.61 44.41
CA ASP A 191 -25.24 2.22 45.23
C ASP A 191 -25.82 3.34 46.09
N ARG A 192 -25.14 4.50 46.11
CA ARG A 192 -25.51 5.67 46.90
C ARG A 192 -25.87 6.85 45.97
N PRO A 193 -26.69 7.79 46.45
CA PRO A 193 -26.80 9.11 45.84
C PRO A 193 -25.42 9.73 45.68
N TYR A 194 -25.22 10.52 44.63
CA TYR A 194 -23.92 11.15 44.40
C TYR A 194 -24.04 12.56 43.82
N ILE A 195 -22.98 13.33 44.07
CA ILE A 195 -22.70 14.63 43.47
C ILE A 195 -21.79 14.38 42.26
N LEU A 196 -22.09 14.99 41.12
CA LEU A 196 -21.24 14.95 39.94
C LEU A 196 -20.47 16.27 39.79
N ALA A 197 -19.19 16.26 39.47
CA ALA A 197 -18.42 17.48 39.23
C ALA A 197 -17.34 17.31 38.17
N THR A 198 -16.93 18.40 37.51
CA THR A 198 -15.79 18.38 36.57
C THR A 198 -14.48 18.64 37.32
N ALA A 199 -13.52 17.71 37.20
CA ALA A 199 -12.14 17.77 37.72
C ALA A 199 -11.97 18.11 39.23
N PRO A 200 -10.84 17.77 39.87
CA PRO A 200 -10.59 18.15 41.26
C PRO A 200 -10.21 19.63 41.36
N ALA A 201 -11.18 20.54 41.46
CA ALA A 201 -10.91 21.87 42.00
C ALA A 201 -10.75 21.75 43.54
N PRO A 202 -9.66 22.27 44.15
CA PRO A 202 -9.46 22.23 45.61
C PRO A 202 -10.70 22.67 46.40
N ARG A 203 -11.43 23.67 45.90
CA ARG A 203 -12.68 24.18 46.49
C ARG A 203 -13.82 23.15 46.52
N ILE A 204 -13.97 22.27 45.52
CA ILE A 204 -15.01 21.21 45.53
C ILE A 204 -14.69 20.20 46.63
N LEU A 205 -13.41 19.81 46.71
CA LEU A 205 -12.93 18.86 47.70
C LEU A 205 -13.05 19.44 49.11
N GLU A 206 -12.72 20.71 49.31
CA GLU A 206 -12.93 21.45 50.56
C GLU A 206 -14.41 21.59 50.93
N ALA A 207 -15.29 21.91 49.96
CA ALA A 207 -16.71 22.02 50.20
C ALA A 207 -17.35 20.68 50.59
N TYR A 208 -16.97 19.59 49.91
CA TYR A 208 -17.41 18.24 50.28
C TYR A 208 -16.83 17.80 51.64
N ALA A 209 -15.58 18.19 51.94
CA ALA A 209 -14.96 17.97 53.25
C ALA A 209 -15.70 18.69 54.38
N ALA A 210 -16.26 19.88 54.10
CA ALA A 210 -16.94 20.71 55.10
C ALA A 210 -18.39 20.28 55.39
N LEU A 211 -19.00 19.40 54.58
CA LEU A 211 -20.36 18.90 54.82
C LEU A 211 -20.52 18.24 56.20
N PRO A 212 -21.66 18.39 56.90
CA PRO A 212 -21.90 17.67 58.16
C PRO A 212 -21.71 16.16 57.99
N GLU A 213 -21.13 15.49 59.00
CA GLU A 213 -20.78 14.06 58.94
C GLU A 213 -21.99 13.17 58.58
N GLY A 214 -23.19 13.55 59.03
CA GLY A 214 -24.44 12.88 58.67
C GLY A 214 -24.76 12.94 57.16
N LEU A 215 -24.52 14.07 56.49
CA LEU A 215 -24.77 14.26 55.05
C LEU A 215 -23.62 13.71 54.20
N ARG A 216 -22.37 13.95 54.62
CA ARG A 216 -21.17 13.35 53.99
C ARG A 216 -21.21 11.81 54.06
N GLY A 217 -21.91 11.28 55.06
CA GLY A 217 -22.24 9.88 55.27
C GLY A 217 -23.17 9.25 54.22
N GLN A 218 -23.96 10.07 53.51
CA GLN A 218 -25.09 9.62 52.68
C GLN A 218 -24.89 9.83 51.17
N VAL A 219 -23.93 10.66 50.75
CA VAL A 219 -23.70 11.02 49.35
C VAL A 219 -22.24 10.82 48.95
N ASP A 220 -22.00 10.19 47.80
CA ASP A 220 -20.66 10.04 47.20
C ASP A 220 -20.32 11.25 46.30
N LEU A 221 -19.04 11.51 46.04
CA LEU A 221 -18.59 12.53 45.08
C LEU A 221 -17.96 11.85 43.86
N ILE A 222 -18.55 12.04 42.67
CA ILE A 222 -18.03 11.56 41.40
C ILE A 222 -17.42 12.71 40.63
N LEU A 223 -16.14 12.57 40.29
CA LEU A 223 -15.39 13.50 39.46
C LEU A 223 -15.32 12.98 38.02
N ARG A 224 -15.90 13.73 37.07
CA ARG A 224 -15.66 13.58 35.63
C ARG A 224 -14.27 14.16 35.35
N ASP A 225 -13.31 13.29 35.10
CA ASP A 225 -11.89 13.67 34.93
C ASP A 225 -11.35 13.06 33.62
N PRO A 226 -11.03 13.88 32.60
CA PRO A 226 -10.42 13.41 31.36
C PRO A 226 -8.88 13.29 31.43
N GLY A 227 -8.22 13.66 32.53
CA GLY A 227 -6.75 13.80 32.63
C GLY A 227 -6.03 12.78 33.53
N LYS A 228 -4.68 12.83 33.52
CA LYS A 228 -3.80 12.00 34.38
C LYS A 228 -3.34 12.73 35.65
N GLU A 229 -3.40 12.01 36.77
CA GLU A 229 -2.47 12.05 37.92
C GLU A 229 -2.42 13.29 38.85
N ALA A 230 -3.55 13.87 39.27
CA ALA A 230 -3.59 14.50 40.61
C ALA A 230 -3.86 13.43 41.69
N ALA A 231 -3.16 13.43 42.83
CA ALA A 231 -3.52 12.56 43.95
C ALA A 231 -4.87 13.01 44.55
N LEU A 232 -5.84 12.09 44.74
CA LEU A 232 -7.05 12.40 45.49
C LEU A 232 -6.64 12.69 46.95
N PRO A 233 -7.10 13.79 47.57
CA PRO A 233 -6.76 14.06 48.96
C PRO A 233 -7.32 12.97 49.89
N ALA A 234 -6.67 12.74 51.03
CA ALA A 234 -7.09 11.73 52.03
C ALA A 234 -8.42 12.07 52.76
N VAL A 235 -9.15 13.08 52.28
CA VAL A 235 -10.45 13.49 52.80
C VAL A 235 -11.47 12.41 52.40
N ALA A 236 -11.98 11.68 53.39
CA ALA A 236 -12.99 10.62 53.23
C ALA A 236 -12.57 9.46 52.29
N PRO A 237 -11.67 8.57 52.74
CA PRO A 237 -11.22 7.41 51.96
C PRO A 237 -12.40 6.55 51.48
N GLY A 238 -12.49 6.33 50.17
CA GLY A 238 -13.50 5.46 49.55
C GLY A 238 -14.85 6.12 49.19
N ARG A 239 -15.02 7.44 49.39
CA ARG A 239 -16.26 8.18 49.04
C ARG A 239 -16.14 9.14 47.86
N ILE A 240 -14.91 9.46 47.47
CA ILE A 240 -14.60 10.27 46.29
C ILE A 240 -14.13 9.33 45.19
N ARG A 241 -14.78 9.37 44.02
CA ARG A 241 -14.53 8.49 42.89
C ARG A 241 -14.25 9.29 41.63
N ARG A 242 -13.37 8.77 40.78
CA ARG A 242 -13.16 9.29 39.43
C ARG A 242 -13.92 8.45 38.43
N CYS A 243 -14.57 9.11 37.48
CA CYS A 243 -15.19 8.49 36.32
C CYS A 243 -14.53 9.06 35.06
N ALA A 244 -13.53 8.35 34.55
CA ALA A 244 -12.77 8.76 33.37
C ALA A 244 -13.31 8.14 32.07
N THR A 245 -13.96 6.97 32.16
CA THR A 245 -14.42 6.22 30.98
C THR A 245 -15.82 5.63 31.23
N LEU A 246 -16.76 5.98 30.35
CA LEU A 246 -18.11 5.42 30.24
C LEU A 246 -18.48 5.34 28.75
N PRO A 247 -19.24 4.31 28.31
CA PRO A 247 -19.81 4.27 26.97
C PRO A 247 -20.65 5.52 26.68
N GLU A 248 -20.64 6.01 25.43
CA GLU A 248 -21.30 7.28 25.07
C GLU A 248 -22.79 7.32 25.46
N ALA A 249 -23.49 6.19 25.28
CA ALA A 249 -24.90 6.02 25.63
C ALA A 249 -25.18 6.04 27.14
N GLU A 250 -24.16 5.82 27.99
CA GLU A 250 -24.32 5.75 29.44
C GLU A 250 -24.03 7.09 30.15
N TRP A 251 -23.42 8.06 29.47
CA TRP A 251 -23.22 9.40 30.05
C TRP A 251 -24.54 10.10 30.42
N PRO A 252 -25.59 10.14 29.57
CA PRO A 252 -26.87 10.70 29.97
C PRO A 252 -27.44 10.10 31.27
N ILE A 253 -27.21 8.80 31.47
CA ILE A 253 -27.66 8.07 32.67
C ILE A 253 -26.87 8.53 33.90
N LEU A 254 -25.53 8.60 33.82
CA LEU A 254 -24.70 9.11 34.92
C LEU A 254 -25.12 10.54 35.31
N TYR A 255 -25.40 11.39 34.34
CA TYR A 255 -25.82 12.76 34.61
C TYR A 255 -27.18 12.82 35.27
N GLY A 256 -28.18 12.14 34.69
CA GLY A 256 -29.57 12.19 35.16
C GLY A 256 -29.82 11.47 36.50
N LEU A 257 -28.86 10.64 36.96
CA LEU A 257 -28.94 9.95 38.25
C LEU A 257 -28.20 10.67 39.40
N ALA A 258 -27.49 11.75 39.11
CA ALA A 258 -26.83 12.59 40.12
C ALA A 258 -27.87 13.41 40.90
N GLU A 259 -27.63 13.63 42.19
CA GLU A 259 -28.48 14.51 43.01
C GLU A 259 -28.28 15.98 42.64
N ILE A 260 -27.04 16.31 42.31
CA ILE A 260 -26.62 17.66 41.94
C ILE A 260 -25.32 17.58 41.16
N ALA A 261 -25.14 18.50 40.22
CA ALA A 261 -23.92 18.66 39.45
C ALA A 261 -23.22 19.97 39.84
N ILE A 262 -21.89 19.97 39.90
CA ILE A 262 -21.09 21.15 40.25
C ILE A 262 -20.21 21.52 39.07
N ALA A 263 -20.40 22.73 38.57
CA ALA A 263 -19.56 23.36 37.54
C ALA A 263 -18.67 24.40 38.23
N PRO A 264 -17.40 24.11 38.52
CA PRO A 264 -16.53 25.00 39.29
C PRO A 264 -16.08 26.25 38.51
N ALA A 265 -16.01 26.20 37.18
CA ALA A 265 -15.48 27.28 36.36
C ALA A 265 -16.40 27.66 35.19
N PRO A 266 -16.31 28.91 34.68
CA PRO A 266 -17.05 29.32 33.49
C PRO A 266 -16.74 28.54 32.20
N GLY A 267 -15.66 27.74 32.19
CA GLY A 267 -15.32 26.82 31.10
C GLY A 267 -16.14 25.52 31.08
N ASP A 268 -16.87 25.21 32.16
CA ASP A 268 -17.65 23.97 32.31
C ASP A 268 -19.07 24.06 31.71
N GLY A 269 -19.31 25.00 30.80
CA GLY A 269 -20.65 25.31 30.26
C GLY A 269 -21.35 24.10 29.62
N ARG A 270 -20.64 23.26 28.87
CA ARG A 270 -21.21 22.04 28.26
C ARG A 270 -21.60 21.02 29.34
N PHE A 271 -20.78 20.82 30.36
CA PHE A 271 -21.10 19.95 31.50
C PHE A 271 -22.37 20.42 32.23
N ALA A 272 -22.48 21.73 32.48
CA ALA A 272 -23.66 22.31 33.10
C ALA A 272 -24.92 22.10 32.23
N LEU A 273 -24.83 22.32 30.92
CA LEU A 273 -25.94 22.12 29.99
C LEU A 273 -26.35 20.64 29.87
N GLU A 274 -25.40 19.73 29.77
CA GLU A 274 -25.62 18.28 29.77
C GLU A 274 -26.35 17.82 31.05
N ALA A 275 -25.94 18.33 32.22
CA ALA A 275 -26.59 18.03 33.50
C ALA A 275 -28.01 18.59 33.60
N ILE A 276 -28.20 19.85 33.25
CA ILE A 276 -29.53 20.48 33.27
C ILE A 276 -30.49 19.73 32.35
N ARG A 277 -30.03 19.39 31.13
CA ARG A 277 -30.83 18.67 30.15
C ARG A 277 -31.20 17.27 30.63
N ALA A 278 -30.26 16.58 31.29
CA ALA A 278 -30.48 15.26 31.89
C ALA A 278 -31.42 15.32 33.13
N GLY A 279 -31.81 16.51 33.56
CA GLY A 279 -32.73 16.73 34.67
C GLY A 279 -32.07 16.99 36.01
N THR A 280 -30.75 17.14 36.04
CA THR A 280 -29.95 17.32 37.25
C THR A 280 -29.70 18.80 37.52
N PRO A 281 -29.98 19.29 38.74
CA PRO A 281 -29.71 20.68 39.09
C PRO A 281 -28.19 20.94 39.15
N VAL A 282 -27.77 22.11 38.66
CA VAL A 282 -26.35 22.51 38.62
C VAL A 282 -26.07 23.67 39.59
N LEU A 283 -24.98 23.56 40.34
CA LEU A 283 -24.37 24.65 41.11
C LEU A 283 -23.09 25.12 40.42
N GLY A 284 -23.04 26.37 39.97
CA GLY A 284 -21.89 26.92 39.25
C GLY A 284 -22.25 28.12 38.36
N PRO A 285 -21.26 28.81 37.77
CA PRO A 285 -21.51 29.89 36.82
C PRO A 285 -22.20 29.34 35.56
N PHE A 286 -23.26 30.02 35.11
CA PHE A 286 -24.06 29.64 33.94
C PHE A 286 -23.95 30.70 32.82
N PRO A 287 -23.95 30.32 31.52
CA PRO A 287 -23.52 31.21 30.43
C PRO A 287 -24.39 32.43 30.11
N GLU A 288 -25.68 32.47 30.46
CA GLU A 288 -26.59 33.54 29.98
C GLU A 288 -27.24 34.39 31.08
N ASP A 289 -26.98 34.10 32.36
CA ASP A 289 -27.45 34.96 33.44
C ASP A 289 -26.72 34.62 34.73
N GLU A 290 -26.05 35.60 35.35
CA GLU A 290 -25.54 35.50 36.73
C GLU A 290 -26.65 35.22 37.78
N ARG A 291 -27.88 34.93 37.36
CA ARG A 291 -29.08 34.81 38.20
C ARG A 291 -29.72 33.42 38.19
N ILE A 292 -29.27 32.46 37.37
CA ILE A 292 -29.88 31.12 37.30
C ILE A 292 -29.32 30.15 38.37
N GLY A 293 -28.18 30.47 38.96
CA GLY A 293 -27.61 29.79 40.14
C GLY A 293 -27.72 30.59 41.44
N ARG A 294 -28.26 31.81 41.43
CA ARG A 294 -28.35 32.66 42.62
C ARG A 294 -29.66 32.41 43.38
N ARG A 295 -29.58 31.77 44.56
CA ARG A 295 -30.27 32.38 45.71
C ARG A 295 -29.68 33.79 45.90
N PRO A 296 -30.43 34.78 46.40
CA PRO A 296 -29.82 36.06 46.77
C PRO A 296 -28.59 35.82 47.65
N GLY A 297 -27.39 36.15 47.16
CA GLY A 297 -26.11 36.03 47.89
C GLY A 297 -25.23 34.80 47.57
N ALA A 298 -24.93 34.51 46.30
CA ALA A 298 -23.84 33.59 45.95
C ALA A 298 -23.08 34.08 44.69
N SER A 299 -21.99 34.81 44.92
CA SER A 299 -20.97 35.18 43.92
C SER A 299 -19.79 34.19 43.97
N PRO A 300 -19.03 33.96 42.87
CA PRO A 300 -17.84 33.08 42.87
C PRO A 300 -16.73 33.46 43.87
N GLU A 301 -16.81 34.68 44.42
CA GLU A 301 -15.92 35.22 45.44
C GLU A 301 -16.40 35.00 46.88
N GLU A 302 -17.57 34.39 47.11
CA GLU A 302 -18.13 34.23 48.46
C GLU A 302 -17.74 32.90 49.16
N PRO A 303 -17.73 32.87 50.52
CA PRO A 303 -17.14 31.78 51.33
C PRO A 303 -17.95 30.48 51.43
N ASP A 304 -18.96 30.22 50.59
CA ASP A 304 -20.13 29.42 51.02
C ASP A 304 -20.58 28.23 50.14
N LEU A 305 -19.70 27.66 49.28
CA LEU A 305 -20.04 26.48 48.45
C LEU A 305 -20.47 25.26 49.29
N ALA A 306 -19.88 25.07 50.47
CA ALA A 306 -20.22 24.00 51.40
C ALA A 306 -21.67 24.13 51.93
N GLN A 307 -22.08 25.34 52.32
CA GLN A 307 -23.44 25.61 52.82
C GLN A 307 -24.48 25.54 51.69
N ALA A 308 -24.12 25.93 50.47
CA ALA A 308 -24.97 25.76 49.30
C ALA A 308 -25.19 24.26 48.99
N LEU A 309 -24.13 23.44 49.01
CA LEU A 309 -24.26 21.99 48.88
C LEU A 309 -25.11 21.40 50.01
N GLU A 310 -24.84 21.77 51.27
CA GLU A 310 -25.57 21.30 52.43
C GLU A 310 -27.07 21.60 52.31
N GLY A 311 -27.42 22.85 51.98
CA GLY A 311 -28.80 23.29 51.80
C GLY A 311 -29.51 22.57 50.65
N MET A 312 -28.81 22.35 49.54
CA MET A 312 -29.38 21.59 48.41
C MET A 312 -29.53 20.11 48.73
N LEU A 313 -28.59 19.48 49.43
CA LEU A 313 -28.69 18.06 49.81
C LEU A 313 -29.76 17.80 50.87
N ALA A 314 -30.00 18.78 51.76
CA ALA A 314 -31.02 18.70 52.81
C ALA A 314 -32.46 18.95 52.32
N ASP A 315 -32.65 19.62 51.17
CA ASP A 315 -33.97 20.02 50.66
C ASP A 315 -34.26 19.50 49.24
N PRO A 316 -34.95 18.35 49.09
CA PRO A 316 -35.32 17.80 47.79
C PRO A 316 -36.24 18.71 46.96
N ALA A 317 -37.09 19.52 47.60
CA ALA A 317 -38.00 20.43 46.90
C ALA A 317 -37.20 21.57 46.25
N ALA A 318 -36.22 22.14 46.96
CA ALA A 318 -35.32 23.14 46.40
C ALA A 318 -34.51 22.60 45.21
N ARG A 319 -34.08 21.32 45.23
CA ARG A 319 -33.41 20.68 44.08
C ARG A 319 -34.33 20.59 42.87
N ALA A 320 -35.58 20.15 43.07
CA ALA A 320 -36.57 20.01 42.00
C ALA A 320 -36.95 21.36 41.37
N ASP A 321 -37.09 22.41 42.19
CA ASP A 321 -37.38 23.77 41.72
C ASP A 321 -36.22 24.34 40.90
N LEU A 322 -34.99 24.17 41.36
CA LEU A 322 -33.79 24.60 40.64
C LEU A 322 -33.66 23.87 39.29
N ALA A 323 -33.83 22.55 39.28
CA ALA A 323 -33.79 21.75 38.05
C ALA A 323 -34.88 22.15 37.04
N THR A 324 -36.08 22.51 37.52
CA THR A 324 -37.19 22.96 36.66
C THR A 324 -36.91 24.35 36.09
N ALA A 325 -36.44 25.28 36.92
CA ALA A 325 -36.06 26.63 36.50
C ALA A 325 -34.91 26.62 35.46
N GLN A 326 -33.89 25.80 35.70
CA GLN A 326 -32.76 25.64 34.78
C GLN A 326 -33.21 25.04 33.44
N ARG A 327 -33.99 23.94 33.45
CA ARG A 327 -34.52 23.31 32.21
C ARG A 327 -35.41 24.23 31.38
N SER A 328 -36.29 24.99 32.03
CA SER A 328 -37.16 25.93 31.32
C SER A 328 -36.38 27.03 30.61
N ARG A 329 -35.22 27.43 31.14
CA ARG A 329 -34.39 28.50 30.57
C ARG A 329 -33.41 28.01 29.50
N THR A 330 -32.96 26.76 29.59
CA THR A 330 -32.04 26.16 28.59
C THR A 330 -32.75 25.47 27.43
N ALA A 331 -34.09 25.46 27.43
CA ALA A 331 -34.90 24.81 26.40
C ALA A 331 -34.63 25.31 24.97
N SER A 332 -34.11 26.53 24.80
CA SER A 332 -33.77 27.14 23.51
C SER A 332 -32.33 26.89 23.03
N LEU A 333 -31.46 26.28 23.83
CA LEU A 333 -30.04 26.06 23.49
C LEU A 333 -29.85 24.63 22.96
N ARG A 334 -29.78 24.45 21.64
CA ARG A 334 -29.54 23.14 20.98
C ARG A 334 -28.19 23.12 20.25
N ASP A 335 -27.61 21.94 20.08
CA ASP A 335 -26.34 21.78 19.33
C ASP A 335 -26.42 22.32 17.89
N ALA A 336 -27.60 22.22 17.25
CA ALA A 336 -27.84 22.80 15.92
C ALA A 336 -27.66 24.33 15.91
N ASP A 337 -28.05 25.03 16.99
CA ASP A 337 -27.94 26.48 17.09
C ASP A 337 -26.47 26.94 17.24
N TRP A 338 -25.59 26.07 17.76
CA TRP A 338 -24.15 26.34 17.86
C TRP A 338 -23.46 26.18 16.50
N ALA A 339 -23.68 25.07 15.80
CA ALA A 339 -23.08 24.82 14.49
C ALA A 339 -23.55 25.84 13.44
N ASP A 340 -24.85 26.17 13.43
CA ASP A 340 -25.42 27.18 12.55
C ASP A 340 -24.76 28.56 12.74
N ARG A 341 -24.60 29.01 13.99
CA ARG A 341 -23.98 30.31 14.31
C ARG A 341 -22.52 30.37 13.90
N ILE A 342 -21.75 29.30 14.12
CA ILE A 342 -20.35 29.24 13.67
C ILE A 342 -20.26 29.32 12.15
N LEU A 343 -21.14 28.61 11.44
CA LEU A 343 -21.17 28.64 9.98
C LEU A 343 -21.60 30.00 9.43
N ASP A 344 -22.47 30.74 10.12
CA ASP A 344 -22.81 32.13 9.75
C ASP A 344 -21.58 33.04 9.83
N HIS A 345 -20.77 32.91 10.89
CA HIS A 345 -19.52 33.67 11.02
C HIS A 345 -18.46 33.26 9.98
N LEU A 346 -18.37 31.97 9.64
CA LEU A 346 -17.49 31.49 8.56
C LEU A 346 -17.92 32.01 7.19
N ALA A 347 -19.24 32.03 6.92
CA ALA A 347 -19.78 32.57 5.67
C ALA A 347 -19.56 34.09 5.55
N ALA A 348 -19.67 34.82 6.66
CA ALA A 348 -19.36 36.25 6.70
C ALA A 348 -17.87 36.52 6.40
N ALA A 349 -16.96 35.73 6.97
CA ALA A 349 -15.52 35.84 6.71
C ALA A 349 -15.16 35.48 5.25
N ALA A 350 -15.90 34.54 4.64
CA ALA A 350 -15.72 34.14 3.25
C ALA A 350 -16.13 35.21 2.20
N CYS A 351 -16.81 36.28 2.61
CA CYS A 351 -17.27 37.34 1.70
C CYS A 351 -16.22 38.42 1.40
N GLU A 352 -15.05 38.39 2.07
CA GLU A 352 -13.93 39.27 1.74
C GLU A 352 -13.16 38.70 0.54
N ASP A 353 -12.85 39.56 -0.46
CA ASP A 353 -12.34 39.19 -1.79
C ASP A 353 -11.16 38.21 -1.71
N THR A 354 -11.42 36.92 -1.95
CA THR A 354 -10.42 35.87 -1.91
C THR A 354 -9.57 36.00 -3.17
N GLY A 355 -8.30 36.36 -3.01
CA GLY A 355 -7.33 36.43 -4.10
C GLY A 355 -7.21 35.12 -4.90
N PRO A 356 -6.44 35.12 -6.01
CA PRO A 356 -6.29 33.96 -6.88
C PRO A 356 -5.81 32.72 -6.12
N LEU A 357 -6.25 31.54 -6.57
CA LEU A 357 -5.75 30.24 -6.10
C LEU A 357 -4.22 30.25 -6.11
N PRO A 358 -3.56 29.79 -5.04
CA PRO A 358 -2.12 29.83 -5.00
C PRO A 358 -1.53 28.81 -5.98
N ASP A 359 -0.60 29.30 -6.80
CA ASP A 359 0.18 28.51 -7.72
C ASP A 359 1.07 27.53 -6.92
N PRO A 360 0.97 26.20 -7.15
CA PRO A 360 1.82 25.21 -6.48
C PRO A 360 3.31 25.52 -6.61
N ASP A 361 3.76 26.05 -7.76
CA ASP A 361 5.16 26.44 -7.97
C ASP A 361 5.55 27.61 -7.06
N ARG A 362 4.64 28.58 -6.91
CA ARG A 362 4.84 29.72 -6.01
C ARG A 362 4.87 29.28 -4.54
N ILE A 363 3.99 28.36 -4.13
CA ILE A 363 3.98 27.82 -2.76
C ILE A 363 5.30 27.09 -2.46
N GLU A 364 5.77 26.26 -3.39
CA GLU A 364 7.03 25.53 -3.24
C GLU A 364 8.22 26.48 -3.15
N VAL A 365 8.31 27.48 -4.04
CA VAL A 365 9.36 28.51 -3.98
C VAL A 365 9.31 29.29 -2.66
N GLU A 366 8.12 29.62 -2.17
CA GLU A 366 7.96 30.30 -0.88
C GLU A 366 8.42 29.42 0.30
N LEU A 367 8.04 28.14 0.31
CA LEU A 367 8.50 27.15 1.30
C LEU A 367 10.02 27.00 1.30
N VAL A 368 10.61 26.77 0.12
CA VAL A 368 12.07 26.67 -0.05
C VAL A 368 12.77 27.96 0.40
N THR A 369 12.19 29.12 0.08
CA THR A 369 12.74 30.41 0.52
C THR A 369 12.67 30.57 2.04
N ARG A 370 11.54 30.24 2.68
CA ARG A 370 11.40 30.27 4.15
C ARG A 370 12.38 29.31 4.82
N LEU A 371 12.54 28.09 4.29
CA LEU A 371 13.51 27.10 4.78
C LEU A 371 14.95 27.63 4.76
N ARG A 372 15.33 28.39 3.73
CA ARG A 372 16.66 29.00 3.61
C ARG A 372 16.94 30.12 4.60
N THR A 373 15.91 30.70 5.22
CA THR A 373 16.03 31.86 6.13
C THR A 373 16.10 31.50 7.62
N LEU A 374 16.01 30.22 7.97
CA LEU A 374 16.07 29.75 9.36
C LEU A 374 17.53 29.69 9.84
N ASP A 375 17.88 30.50 10.86
CA ASP A 375 19.26 30.68 11.35
C ASP A 375 19.74 29.55 12.31
N ALA A 376 21.07 29.38 12.34
CA ALA A 376 21.87 28.20 12.69
C ALA A 376 21.93 27.83 14.19
N ALA A 377 20.79 27.57 14.82
CA ALA A 377 20.72 26.75 16.04
C ALA A 377 20.43 25.28 15.69
N GLY A 378 21.37 24.64 14.98
CA GLY A 378 21.33 23.23 14.57
C GLY A 378 20.89 23.01 13.13
N ALA A 379 21.85 23.07 12.19
CA ALA A 379 21.62 22.84 10.75
C ALA A 379 20.97 21.46 10.47
N PRO A 380 20.09 21.34 9.44
CA PRO A 380 19.52 20.07 9.04
C PRO A 380 20.61 19.14 8.50
N ASP A 381 20.54 17.86 8.85
CA ASP A 381 21.34 16.81 8.20
C ASP A 381 20.70 16.35 6.88
N GLU A 382 21.35 15.42 6.17
CA GLU A 382 20.87 14.89 4.89
C GLU A 382 19.49 14.20 5.03
N ASP A 383 19.27 13.49 6.14
CA ASP A 383 17.98 12.84 6.45
C ASP A 383 16.86 13.88 6.68
N ASP A 384 17.17 15.00 7.36
CA ASP A 384 16.24 16.11 7.57
C ASP A 384 15.84 16.77 6.23
N LEU A 385 16.80 16.95 5.31
CA LEU A 385 16.56 17.51 3.98
C LEU A 385 15.73 16.57 3.11
N ASP A 386 16.03 15.28 3.12
CA ASP A 386 15.27 14.26 2.38
C ASP A 386 13.81 14.18 2.85
N ARG A 387 13.60 14.25 4.18
CA ARG A 387 12.24 14.29 4.74
C ARG A 387 11.48 15.56 4.36
N ALA A 388 12.15 16.71 4.35
CA ALA A 388 11.54 17.96 3.93
C ALA A 388 11.17 17.92 2.43
N ALA A 389 12.05 17.39 1.59
CA ALA A 389 11.78 17.20 0.16
C ALA A 389 10.59 16.26 -0.07
N ALA A 390 10.55 15.11 0.62
CA ALA A 390 9.42 14.17 0.54
C ALA A 390 8.09 14.80 0.98
N ALA A 391 8.11 15.61 2.05
CA ALA A 391 6.91 16.31 2.52
C ALA A 391 6.43 17.40 1.55
N ILE A 392 7.35 18.13 0.91
CA ILE A 392 7.03 19.12 -0.13
C ILE A 392 6.42 18.43 -1.36
N ASP A 393 6.99 17.31 -1.77
CA ASP A 393 6.53 16.51 -2.90
C ASP A 393 5.13 15.90 -2.63
N ASP A 394 4.91 15.32 -1.43
CA ASP A 394 3.59 14.87 -0.98
C ASP A 394 2.54 15.99 -1.00
N LEU A 395 2.91 17.16 -0.47
CA LEU A 395 2.07 18.35 -0.49
C LEU A 395 1.74 18.74 -1.93
N ARG A 396 2.74 18.88 -2.80
CA ARG A 396 2.56 19.24 -4.21
C ARG A 396 1.62 18.26 -4.92
N ARG A 397 1.83 16.95 -4.74
CA ARG A 397 0.95 15.91 -5.29
C ARG A 397 -0.49 16.04 -4.78
N ALA A 398 -0.68 16.26 -3.49
CA ALA A 398 -2.00 16.43 -2.91
C ALA A 398 -2.71 17.68 -3.49
N LEU A 399 -1.98 18.79 -3.62
CA LEU A 399 -2.48 20.04 -4.20
C LEU A 399 -2.87 19.89 -5.68
N LEU A 400 -2.01 19.29 -6.49
CA LEU A 400 -2.31 19.01 -7.89
C LEU A 400 -3.55 18.13 -8.01
N ARG A 401 -3.65 17.04 -7.22
CA ARG A 401 -4.83 16.13 -7.24
C ARG A 401 -6.13 16.83 -6.82
N ALA A 402 -6.06 17.76 -5.87
CA ALA A 402 -7.22 18.48 -5.33
C ALA A 402 -7.70 19.62 -6.24
N THR A 403 -6.79 20.26 -6.97
CA THR A 403 -7.08 21.42 -7.84
C THR A 403 -7.29 21.03 -9.30
N ARG A 404 -7.00 19.77 -9.68
CA ARG A 404 -7.12 19.28 -11.06
C ARG A 404 -8.56 19.38 -11.61
N PRO A 405 -8.74 19.80 -12.88
CA PRO A 405 -10.06 19.83 -13.53
C PRO A 405 -10.70 18.44 -13.60
N ARG A 406 -11.97 18.31 -13.21
CA ARG A 406 -12.73 17.03 -13.21
C ARG A 406 -13.71 16.90 -14.38
N THR A 407 -13.59 17.77 -15.36
CA THR A 407 -14.44 17.81 -16.56
C THR A 407 -13.56 17.92 -17.78
N LEU A 408 -13.89 17.16 -18.83
CA LEU A 408 -13.19 17.24 -20.10
C LEU A 408 -13.52 18.54 -20.85
N PRO A 409 -12.52 19.27 -21.39
CA PRO A 409 -12.78 20.39 -22.27
C PRO A 409 -13.32 19.93 -23.64
N ALA A 410 -14.01 20.85 -24.32
CA ALA A 410 -14.49 20.66 -25.69
C ALA A 410 -14.10 21.89 -26.55
N PRO A 411 -13.24 21.74 -27.58
CA PRO A 411 -12.54 20.51 -28.00
C PRO A 411 -11.55 20.02 -26.93
N LEU A 412 -11.15 18.74 -27.02
CA LEU A 412 -10.20 18.11 -26.08
C LEU A 412 -8.76 18.23 -26.61
N PRO A 413 -7.91 19.11 -26.03
CA PRO A 413 -6.51 19.24 -26.44
C PRO A 413 -5.70 18.07 -25.89
N TRP A 414 -5.15 17.25 -26.80
CA TRP A 414 -4.36 16.06 -26.48
C TRP A 414 -3.00 16.14 -27.17
N GLN A 415 -1.91 15.95 -26.42
CA GLN A 415 -0.56 15.78 -26.97
C GLN A 415 -0.11 14.32 -26.84
N LEU A 416 0.20 13.68 -27.95
CA LEU A 416 0.73 12.33 -27.99
C LEU A 416 2.24 12.40 -28.26
N GLU A 417 3.04 11.77 -27.41
CA GLU A 417 4.50 11.74 -27.57
C GLU A 417 5.05 10.32 -27.62
N GLY A 418 5.98 10.09 -28.55
CA GLY A 418 6.65 8.81 -28.77
C GLY A 418 7.31 8.79 -30.15
N PRO A 419 8.18 7.80 -30.44
CA PRO A 419 8.69 7.64 -31.80
C PRO A 419 7.51 7.31 -32.72
N PHE A 420 7.49 7.84 -33.94
CA PHE A 420 6.43 7.54 -34.92
C PHE A 420 6.95 7.34 -36.33
N ASP A 421 8.26 7.50 -36.53
CA ASP A 421 8.90 7.66 -37.82
C ASP A 421 9.64 6.42 -38.34
N SER A 422 9.53 5.28 -37.64
CA SER A 422 10.17 4.02 -38.03
C SER A 422 9.19 2.89 -38.33
N SER A 423 9.72 1.80 -38.88
CA SER A 423 9.02 0.53 -39.12
C SER A 423 8.79 -0.28 -37.83
N TYR A 424 9.37 0.15 -36.70
CA TYR A 424 9.25 -0.53 -35.42
C TYR A 424 7.81 -0.45 -34.88
N SER A 425 7.36 -1.52 -34.21
CA SER A 425 5.97 -1.64 -33.72
C SER A 425 5.52 -0.47 -32.83
N LEU A 426 6.41 0.07 -31.99
CA LEU A 426 6.12 1.23 -31.14
C LEU A 426 5.76 2.47 -31.97
N ALA A 427 6.48 2.70 -33.08
CA ALA A 427 6.22 3.81 -33.99
C ALA A 427 4.90 3.64 -34.75
N VAL A 428 4.55 2.40 -35.11
CA VAL A 428 3.24 2.07 -35.69
C VAL A 428 2.12 2.40 -34.71
N VAL A 429 2.24 1.96 -33.46
CA VAL A 429 1.22 2.22 -32.42
C VAL A 429 0.98 3.71 -32.23
N ASN A 430 2.05 4.51 -32.15
CA ASN A 430 1.94 5.95 -31.91
C ASN A 430 1.26 6.68 -33.08
N ARG A 431 1.69 6.42 -34.32
CA ARG A 431 1.10 7.11 -35.49
C ARG A 431 -0.33 6.70 -35.77
N GLU A 432 -0.66 5.42 -35.66
CA GLU A 432 -2.02 4.94 -35.98
C GLU A 432 -3.00 5.30 -34.85
N THR A 433 -2.55 5.31 -33.59
CA THR A 433 -3.35 5.86 -32.47
C THR A 433 -3.61 7.35 -32.67
N ALA A 434 -2.60 8.10 -33.10
CA ALA A 434 -2.75 9.52 -33.39
C ALA A 434 -3.77 9.79 -34.50
N ARG A 435 -3.70 9.03 -35.61
CA ARG A 435 -4.68 9.10 -36.70
C ARG A 435 -6.10 8.82 -36.20
N ALA A 436 -6.30 7.71 -35.51
CA ALA A 436 -7.61 7.30 -35.03
C ALA A 436 -8.23 8.32 -34.04
N LEU A 437 -7.43 8.90 -33.13
CA LEU A 437 -7.91 9.96 -32.23
C LEU A 437 -8.27 11.24 -32.99
N ALA A 438 -7.47 11.64 -33.98
CA ALA A 438 -7.72 12.82 -34.80
C ALA A 438 -9.00 12.66 -35.64
N GLU A 439 -9.24 11.49 -36.23
CA GLU A 439 -10.47 11.17 -36.97
C GLU A 439 -11.73 11.23 -36.09
N GLN A 440 -11.58 10.96 -34.80
CA GLN A 440 -12.66 11.05 -33.80
C GLN A 440 -12.86 12.46 -33.22
N GLY A 441 -12.23 13.49 -33.80
CA GLY A 441 -12.45 14.89 -33.44
C GLY A 441 -11.69 15.37 -32.20
N VAL A 442 -10.63 14.67 -31.78
CA VAL A 442 -9.72 15.14 -30.73
C VAL A 442 -8.82 16.25 -31.30
N ASP A 443 -8.58 17.33 -30.54
CA ASP A 443 -7.59 18.35 -30.87
C ASP A 443 -6.18 17.79 -30.57
N LEU A 444 -5.67 17.01 -31.52
CA LEU A 444 -4.45 16.24 -31.36
C LEU A 444 -3.20 16.98 -31.90
N ALA A 445 -2.10 16.89 -31.16
CA ALA A 445 -0.74 17.13 -31.63
C ALA A 445 0.14 15.88 -31.42
N LEU A 446 1.12 15.70 -32.30
CA LEU A 446 2.04 14.57 -32.29
C LEU A 446 3.49 15.05 -32.14
N VAL A 447 4.19 14.59 -31.10
CA VAL A 447 5.59 14.96 -30.82
C VAL A 447 6.47 13.72 -30.92
N SER A 448 7.54 13.80 -31.72
CA SER A 448 8.53 12.72 -31.79
C SER A 448 9.45 12.81 -30.58
N ALA A 449 9.45 11.77 -29.75
CA ALA A 449 10.27 11.72 -28.54
C ALA A 449 10.56 10.27 -28.12
N GLU A 450 11.73 10.05 -27.54
CA GLU A 450 12.12 8.82 -26.87
C GLU A 450 12.65 9.11 -25.47
N GLY A 451 13.07 8.10 -24.72
CA GLY A 451 13.56 8.22 -23.34
C GLY A 451 14.51 9.41 -23.11
N PRO A 452 15.54 9.64 -23.96
CA PRO A 452 16.45 10.77 -23.82
C PRO A 452 15.83 12.16 -24.06
N GLY A 453 14.77 12.27 -24.87
CA GLY A 453 14.17 13.56 -25.20
C GLY A 453 13.39 13.56 -26.52
N PRO A 454 12.82 14.72 -26.89
CA PRO A 454 12.33 14.98 -28.24
C PRO A 454 13.45 14.89 -29.29
N PHE A 455 13.11 14.47 -30.50
CA PHE A 455 14.01 14.45 -31.65
C PHE A 455 13.27 14.85 -32.95
N ASP A 456 14.02 15.19 -34.00
CA ASP A 456 13.43 15.49 -35.31
C ASP A 456 13.07 14.18 -36.04
N PRO A 457 11.81 14.01 -36.50
CA PRO A 457 11.40 12.80 -37.22
C PRO A 457 11.99 12.76 -38.64
N ASP A 458 12.00 11.57 -39.25
CA ASP A 458 12.41 11.38 -40.64
C ASP A 458 11.67 12.32 -41.63
N PRO A 459 12.38 13.22 -42.32
CA PRO A 459 11.80 14.12 -43.32
C PRO A 459 11.09 13.39 -44.47
N ASP A 460 11.59 12.23 -44.91
CA ASP A 460 11.02 11.49 -46.04
C ASP A 460 9.66 10.89 -45.68
N LEU A 461 9.50 10.46 -44.42
CA LEU A 461 8.21 10.04 -43.91
C LEU A 461 7.22 11.22 -43.86
N LEU A 462 7.62 12.36 -43.30
CA LEU A 462 6.73 13.53 -43.22
C LEU A 462 6.29 14.01 -44.61
N ASN A 463 7.19 13.98 -45.59
CA ASN A 463 6.89 14.33 -46.98
C ASN A 463 5.90 13.36 -47.64
N SER A 464 5.97 12.07 -47.30
CA SER A 464 5.08 11.03 -47.83
C SER A 464 3.76 10.88 -47.05
N THR A 465 3.63 11.50 -45.87
CA THR A 465 2.44 11.41 -44.99
C THR A 465 1.93 12.80 -44.53
N PRO A 466 1.19 13.54 -45.39
CA PRO A 466 0.77 14.91 -45.09
C PRO A 466 -0.09 15.08 -43.83
N ASP A 467 -0.84 14.04 -43.46
CA ASP A 467 -1.66 14.00 -42.26
C ASP A 467 -0.80 14.00 -40.98
N LEU A 468 0.26 13.19 -40.94
CA LEU A 468 1.21 13.15 -39.84
C LEU A 468 2.05 14.43 -39.77
N ALA A 469 2.48 14.96 -40.91
CA ALA A 469 3.17 16.25 -40.97
C ALA A 469 2.34 17.39 -40.36
N ARG A 470 1.03 17.40 -40.62
CA ARG A 470 0.10 18.37 -40.00
C ARG A 470 -0.02 18.18 -38.49
N LEU A 471 -0.16 16.94 -38.01
CA LEU A 471 -0.22 16.66 -36.56
C LEU A 471 1.08 17.02 -35.86
N HIS A 472 2.22 16.80 -36.52
CA HIS A 472 3.53 17.13 -35.99
C HIS A 472 3.77 18.64 -35.92
N ALA A 473 3.41 19.37 -36.97
CA ALA A 473 3.51 20.83 -37.00
C ALA A 473 2.72 21.48 -35.85
N ARG A 474 1.53 20.93 -35.51
CA ARG A 474 0.73 21.40 -34.36
C ARG A 474 1.44 21.22 -33.02
N GLY A 475 2.28 20.19 -32.88
CA GLY A 475 3.06 19.98 -31.64
C GLY A 475 4.18 21.00 -31.45
N ARG A 476 4.57 21.71 -32.51
CA ARG A 476 5.60 22.77 -32.49
C ARG A 476 5.01 24.18 -32.52
N ASP A 477 3.69 24.33 -32.61
CA ASP A 477 3.02 25.62 -32.73
C ASP A 477 2.96 26.31 -31.34
N PRO A 478 3.69 27.42 -31.14
CA PRO A 478 3.69 28.14 -29.86
C PRO A 478 2.36 28.83 -29.55
N GLU A 479 1.49 29.03 -30.56
CA GLU A 479 0.16 29.63 -30.39
C GLU A 479 -0.89 28.58 -29.99
N ARG A 480 -0.54 27.28 -29.99
CA ARG A 480 -1.47 26.22 -29.59
C ARG A 480 -1.75 26.30 -28.08
N PRO A 481 -3.02 26.18 -27.64
CA PRO A 481 -3.34 26.06 -26.23
C PRO A 481 -2.58 24.89 -25.58
N ALA A 482 -2.14 25.08 -24.33
CA ALA A 482 -1.49 24.02 -23.57
C ALA A 482 -2.33 22.73 -23.56
N PRO A 483 -1.71 21.54 -23.67
CA PRO A 483 -2.44 20.29 -23.70
C PRO A 483 -3.19 20.06 -22.38
N PHE A 484 -4.43 19.58 -22.47
CA PHE A 484 -5.18 19.12 -21.29
C PHE A 484 -4.70 17.74 -20.83
N VAL A 485 -4.32 16.90 -21.79
CA VAL A 485 -3.73 15.58 -21.57
C VAL A 485 -2.48 15.43 -22.42
N THR A 486 -1.42 14.93 -21.80
CA THR A 486 -0.23 14.45 -22.50
C THR A 486 -0.11 12.96 -22.26
N SER A 487 -0.03 12.18 -23.36
CA SER A 487 0.12 10.73 -23.30
C SER A 487 1.42 10.27 -23.94
N ARG A 488 2.11 9.32 -23.29
CA ARG A 488 3.39 8.80 -23.78
C ARG A 488 3.40 7.31 -24.05
N ASN A 489 4.17 6.93 -25.07
CA ASN A 489 4.49 5.54 -25.38
C ASN A 489 5.87 5.48 -26.03
N MET A 490 6.89 5.27 -25.19
CA MET A 490 8.30 5.33 -25.53
C MET A 490 9.11 4.39 -24.65
N PHE A 491 10.33 4.06 -25.08
CA PHE A 491 11.26 3.26 -24.30
C PHE A 491 12.68 3.85 -24.32
N PRO A 492 13.42 3.90 -23.18
CA PRO A 492 12.91 3.74 -21.82
C PRO A 492 11.78 4.73 -21.51
N PRO A 493 10.84 4.39 -20.60
CA PRO A 493 9.75 5.29 -20.28
C PRO A 493 10.26 6.56 -19.59
N ARG A 494 9.70 7.71 -19.96
CA ARG A 494 9.90 9.01 -19.30
C ARG A 494 8.55 9.61 -18.99
N VAL A 495 8.31 10.03 -17.74
CA VAL A 495 7.01 10.56 -17.29
C VAL A 495 7.11 11.75 -16.34
N ASP A 496 8.31 12.05 -15.83
CA ASP A 496 8.62 13.04 -14.80
C ASP A 496 8.52 14.50 -15.28
N ASP A 497 8.72 14.75 -16.58
CA ASP A 497 8.67 16.08 -17.20
C ASP A 497 7.31 16.40 -17.87
N ILE A 498 6.26 15.60 -17.66
CA ILE A 498 4.94 15.86 -18.24
C ILE A 498 4.24 17.02 -17.50
N ALA A 499 4.06 18.15 -18.19
CA ALA A 499 3.48 19.38 -17.65
C ALA A 499 2.03 19.65 -18.09
N SER A 500 1.18 18.61 -18.15
CA SER A 500 -0.26 18.74 -18.47
C SER A 500 -1.14 18.36 -17.28
N PRO A 501 -2.38 18.86 -17.18
CA PRO A 501 -3.30 18.45 -16.11
C PRO A 501 -3.45 16.94 -15.94
N TYR A 502 -3.43 16.17 -17.04
CA TYR A 502 -3.46 14.71 -17.01
C TYR A 502 -2.27 14.10 -17.75
N ALA A 503 -1.38 13.42 -17.01
CA ALA A 503 -0.26 12.66 -17.54
C ALA A 503 -0.60 11.17 -17.61
N ILE A 504 -0.59 10.58 -18.81
CA ILE A 504 -0.95 9.16 -18.98
C ILE A 504 0.03 8.39 -19.88
N LEU A 505 0.01 7.07 -19.79
CA LEU A 505 0.55 6.20 -20.84
C LEU A 505 -0.54 5.82 -21.83
N HIS A 506 -0.19 5.64 -23.11
CA HIS A 506 -1.13 5.15 -24.13
C HIS A 506 -0.58 3.94 -24.87
N GLY A 507 -1.43 2.96 -25.18
CA GLY A 507 -1.00 1.77 -25.93
C GLY A 507 0.21 1.05 -25.30
N TYR A 508 0.39 1.17 -23.99
CA TYR A 508 1.61 0.72 -23.33
C TYR A 508 1.60 -0.80 -23.19
N ALA A 509 2.70 -1.42 -23.64
CA ALA A 509 2.90 -2.85 -23.60
C ALA A 509 4.05 -3.19 -22.63
N TRP A 510 3.90 -4.31 -21.92
CA TRP A 510 4.93 -4.87 -21.06
C TRP A 510 4.82 -6.39 -21.04
N GLU A 511 5.95 -7.09 -21.10
CA GLU A 511 5.95 -8.54 -21.31
C GLU A 511 6.11 -9.35 -20.02
N GLU A 512 7.09 -9.04 -19.18
CA GLU A 512 7.46 -9.87 -18.03
C GLU A 512 6.71 -9.49 -16.75
N THR A 513 6.72 -10.32 -15.70
CA THR A 513 5.93 -10.04 -14.49
C THR A 513 6.56 -9.01 -13.57
N GLY A 514 7.86 -8.74 -13.70
CA GLY A 514 8.58 -7.73 -12.93
C GLY A 514 8.55 -6.36 -13.61
N LEU A 515 8.50 -5.29 -12.81
CA LEU A 515 8.78 -3.92 -13.26
C LEU A 515 9.99 -3.38 -12.50
N PRO A 516 10.95 -2.72 -13.16
CA PRO A 516 12.05 -2.04 -12.49
C PRO A 516 11.53 -1.03 -11.46
N ALA A 517 12.12 -1.03 -10.25
CA ALA A 517 11.69 -0.16 -9.17
C ALA A 517 11.63 1.34 -9.53
N PRO A 518 12.57 1.91 -10.33
CA PRO A 518 12.45 3.29 -10.80
C PRO A 518 11.19 3.53 -11.64
N PHE A 519 10.84 2.61 -12.54
CA PHE A 519 9.63 2.76 -13.37
C PHE A 519 8.37 2.72 -12.51
N THR A 520 8.31 1.80 -11.55
CA THR A 520 7.17 1.72 -10.62
C THR A 520 7.04 2.98 -9.78
N HIS A 521 8.17 3.55 -9.34
CA HIS A 521 8.19 4.82 -8.62
C HIS A 521 7.68 5.97 -9.50
N ASP A 522 8.27 6.16 -10.68
CA ASP A 522 7.93 7.26 -11.57
C ASP A 522 6.48 7.18 -12.05
N PHE A 523 5.99 5.97 -12.35
CA PHE A 523 4.61 5.77 -12.77
C PHE A 523 3.62 6.10 -11.65
N GLU A 524 3.89 5.67 -10.42
CA GLU A 524 3.01 6.00 -9.29
C GLU A 524 3.04 7.49 -8.94
N THR A 525 4.21 8.12 -9.11
CA THR A 525 4.44 9.52 -8.73
C THR A 525 3.86 10.50 -9.75
N TYR A 526 4.11 10.28 -11.03
CA TYR A 526 3.88 11.29 -12.08
C TYR A 526 2.69 10.98 -13.00
N LEU A 527 2.18 9.75 -13.03
CA LEU A 527 1.03 9.41 -13.87
C LEU A 527 -0.29 9.52 -13.14
N ASP A 528 -1.32 9.85 -13.92
CA ASP A 528 -2.72 9.91 -13.51
C ASP A 528 -3.52 8.71 -13.99
N GLY A 529 -2.94 7.92 -14.88
CA GLY A 529 -3.46 6.65 -15.34
C GLY A 529 -2.61 6.05 -16.45
N ALA A 530 -2.86 4.78 -16.75
CA ALA A 530 -2.18 4.08 -17.83
C ALA A 530 -3.21 3.36 -18.72
N LEU A 531 -3.11 3.57 -20.03
CA LEU A 531 -3.86 2.81 -21.02
C LEU A 531 -2.94 1.72 -21.59
N VAL A 532 -3.30 0.47 -21.35
CA VAL A 532 -2.45 -0.68 -21.62
C VAL A 532 -3.09 -1.62 -22.64
N THR A 533 -2.24 -2.42 -23.29
CA THR A 533 -2.64 -3.23 -24.44
C THR A 533 -3.36 -4.54 -24.08
N SER A 534 -3.18 -5.07 -22.86
CA SER A 534 -3.84 -6.32 -22.44
C SER A 534 -4.07 -6.41 -20.93
N GLU A 535 -4.93 -7.35 -20.52
CA GLU A 535 -5.16 -7.65 -19.10
C GLU A 535 -3.89 -8.15 -18.41
N HIS A 536 -2.97 -8.77 -19.15
CA HIS A 536 -1.66 -9.15 -18.62
C HIS A 536 -0.88 -7.93 -18.14
N VAL A 537 -0.73 -6.91 -18.98
CA VAL A 537 0.01 -5.67 -18.63
C VAL A 537 -0.65 -4.97 -17.44
N ARG A 538 -1.98 -4.87 -17.47
CA ARG A 538 -2.76 -4.29 -16.36
C ARG A 538 -2.47 -5.02 -15.05
N ARG A 539 -2.54 -6.35 -15.08
CA ARG A 539 -2.25 -7.20 -13.94
C ARG A 539 -0.83 -7.01 -13.42
N VAL A 540 0.16 -6.96 -14.30
CA VAL A 540 1.56 -6.71 -13.90
C VAL A 540 1.69 -5.37 -13.18
N PHE A 541 1.07 -4.31 -13.70
CA PHE A 541 1.12 -2.98 -13.09
C PHE A 541 0.56 -3.00 -11.65
N ILE A 542 -0.59 -3.63 -11.46
CA ILE A 542 -1.22 -3.80 -10.14
C ILE A 542 -0.34 -4.66 -9.23
N ASP A 543 0.16 -5.79 -9.72
CA ASP A 543 0.96 -6.73 -8.93
C ASP A 543 2.35 -6.16 -8.55
N GLN A 544 2.81 -5.13 -9.26
CA GLN A 544 3.98 -4.33 -8.93
C GLN A 544 3.66 -3.13 -8.01
N GLY A 545 2.40 -2.96 -7.62
CA GLY A 545 1.96 -1.96 -6.64
C GLY A 545 1.72 -0.57 -7.21
N LEU A 546 1.35 -0.47 -8.49
CA LEU A 546 0.80 0.75 -9.07
C LEU A 546 -0.67 0.87 -8.67
N SER A 547 -1.01 2.02 -8.11
CA SER A 547 -2.33 2.36 -7.58
C SER A 547 -3.05 3.40 -8.44
N ILE A 548 -2.39 3.92 -9.47
CA ILE A 548 -3.00 4.70 -10.55
C ILE A 548 -4.07 3.88 -11.28
N PRO A 549 -5.11 4.50 -11.85
CA PRO A 549 -6.06 3.79 -12.72
C PRO A 549 -5.36 3.17 -13.94
N VAL A 550 -5.54 1.87 -14.14
CA VAL A 550 -5.02 1.15 -15.31
C VAL A 550 -6.17 0.57 -16.13
N HIS A 551 -6.28 0.97 -17.39
CA HIS A 551 -7.36 0.58 -18.29
C HIS A 551 -6.82 -0.23 -19.46
N VAL A 552 -7.40 -1.41 -19.71
CA VAL A 552 -7.13 -2.17 -20.94
C VAL A 552 -7.89 -1.55 -22.09
N VAL A 553 -7.16 -0.99 -23.06
CA VAL A 553 -7.76 -0.44 -24.29
C VAL A 553 -7.54 -1.34 -25.51
N GLY A 554 -6.63 -2.31 -25.41
CA GLY A 554 -6.22 -3.15 -26.53
C GLY A 554 -5.07 -2.53 -27.33
N ASN A 555 -4.75 -3.12 -28.47
CA ASN A 555 -3.89 -2.54 -29.49
C ASN A 555 -4.65 -2.53 -30.82
N GLY A 556 -4.43 -1.52 -31.65
CA GLY A 556 -5.02 -1.51 -32.99
C GLY A 556 -4.32 -2.51 -33.91
N VAL A 557 -5.04 -3.18 -34.80
CA VAL A 557 -4.48 -4.29 -35.60
C VAL A 557 -4.81 -4.26 -37.09
N ASP A 558 -5.70 -3.37 -37.54
CA ASP A 558 -6.23 -3.34 -38.91
C ASP A 558 -5.33 -2.58 -39.92
N HIS A 559 -4.11 -2.23 -39.52
CA HIS A 559 -3.16 -1.46 -40.36
C HIS A 559 -2.76 -2.19 -41.65
N LEU A 560 -2.66 -3.52 -41.65
CA LEU A 560 -2.36 -4.30 -42.87
C LEU A 560 -3.57 -4.49 -43.78
N GLU A 561 -4.80 -4.46 -43.25
CA GLU A 561 -6.01 -4.64 -44.06
C GLU A 561 -6.23 -3.48 -45.04
N GLN A 562 -5.70 -2.30 -44.69
CA GLN A 562 -5.79 -1.08 -45.47
C GLN A 562 -4.76 -1.03 -46.63
N VAL A 563 -3.77 -1.92 -46.63
CA VAL A 563 -2.69 -1.98 -47.64
C VAL A 563 -2.95 -3.09 -48.65
N PRO A 564 -2.91 -2.86 -49.98
CA PRO A 564 -3.09 -3.93 -50.96
C PRO A 564 -2.00 -5.02 -50.82
N PRO A 565 -2.33 -6.31 -50.98
CA PRO A 565 -1.33 -7.37 -50.94
C PRO A 565 -0.36 -7.25 -52.12
N GLU A 566 0.93 -7.48 -51.86
CA GLU A 566 1.99 -7.47 -52.86
C GLU A 566 2.66 -8.84 -52.96
N PRO A 567 2.98 -9.35 -54.17
CA PRO A 567 3.61 -10.66 -54.33
C PRO A 567 4.95 -10.77 -53.61
N LEU A 568 5.20 -11.94 -53.02
CA LEU A 568 6.51 -12.29 -52.48
C LEU A 568 7.50 -12.63 -53.62
N PRO A 569 8.81 -12.43 -53.41
CA PRO A 569 9.83 -12.85 -54.37
C PRO A 569 9.76 -14.34 -54.74
N GLU A 570 10.19 -14.71 -55.94
CA GLU A 570 10.26 -16.13 -56.34
C GLU A 570 11.22 -16.92 -55.44
N GLY A 571 10.85 -18.16 -55.07
CA GLY A 571 11.66 -18.99 -54.15
C GLY A 571 11.66 -18.51 -52.69
N TYR A 572 10.67 -17.70 -52.29
CA TYR A 572 10.57 -17.19 -50.93
C TYR A 572 10.41 -18.30 -49.88
N TRP A 573 9.59 -19.31 -50.17
CA TRP A 573 9.36 -20.46 -49.29
C TRP A 573 10.37 -21.59 -49.53
N PRO A 574 10.87 -22.25 -48.47
CA PRO A 574 11.54 -23.53 -48.60
C PRO A 574 10.58 -24.63 -49.07
N ASP A 575 11.13 -25.72 -49.63
CA ASP A 575 10.33 -26.89 -50.04
C ASP A 575 9.66 -27.54 -48.83
N GLY A 576 8.39 -27.91 -48.96
CA GLY A 576 7.62 -28.65 -47.96
C GLY A 576 6.12 -28.58 -48.24
N ALA A 577 5.37 -29.60 -47.79
CA ALA A 577 3.93 -29.69 -48.06
C ALA A 577 3.10 -28.69 -47.24
N VAL A 578 3.46 -28.48 -45.97
CA VAL A 578 2.83 -27.51 -45.05
C VAL A 578 3.83 -26.42 -44.69
N ARG A 579 3.41 -25.16 -44.77
CA ARG A 579 4.23 -23.99 -44.47
C ARG A 579 3.93 -23.49 -43.07
N PHE A 580 4.95 -23.42 -42.23
CA PHE A 580 4.93 -22.75 -40.93
C PHE A 580 5.67 -21.42 -41.01
N LEU A 581 5.12 -20.39 -40.37
CA LEU A 581 5.73 -19.07 -40.28
C LEU A 581 5.98 -18.70 -38.82
N HIS A 582 7.10 -18.03 -38.56
CA HIS A 582 7.35 -17.31 -37.33
C HIS A 582 7.78 -15.88 -37.67
N VAL A 583 7.13 -14.88 -37.06
CA VAL A 583 7.47 -13.46 -37.23
C VAL A 583 7.83 -12.88 -35.87
N SER A 584 9.10 -12.53 -35.65
CA SER A 584 9.52 -11.86 -34.41
C SER A 584 10.90 -11.22 -34.49
N THR A 585 11.28 -10.47 -33.46
CA THR A 585 12.66 -9.97 -33.25
C THR A 585 13.65 -11.07 -32.86
N CYS A 586 13.19 -12.30 -32.60
CA CYS A 586 14.00 -13.42 -32.10
C CYS A 586 14.81 -13.08 -30.84
N PHE A 587 14.33 -12.15 -30.01
CA PHE A 587 14.84 -11.96 -28.65
C PHE A 587 14.56 -13.24 -27.84
N PRO A 588 15.33 -13.53 -26.76
CA PRO A 588 15.10 -14.72 -25.93
C PRO A 588 13.63 -14.91 -25.52
N ARG A 589 12.92 -13.84 -25.15
CA ARG A 589 11.49 -13.89 -24.80
C ARG A 589 10.55 -14.36 -25.93
N LYS A 590 10.98 -14.35 -27.20
CA LYS A 590 10.16 -14.75 -28.35
C LYS A 590 10.11 -16.27 -28.58
N GLY A 591 10.96 -17.03 -27.88
CA GLY A 591 10.91 -18.50 -27.88
C GLY A 591 11.33 -19.18 -29.18
N ALA A 592 12.11 -18.48 -30.03
CA ALA A 592 12.55 -19.01 -31.32
C ALA A 592 13.49 -20.24 -31.17
N ASP A 593 14.22 -20.32 -30.06
CA ASP A 593 15.00 -21.48 -29.64
C ASP A 593 14.11 -22.70 -29.37
N VAL A 594 12.99 -22.53 -28.68
CA VAL A 594 12.02 -23.62 -28.42
C VAL A 594 11.33 -24.04 -29.71
N LEU A 595 11.01 -23.08 -30.58
CA LEU A 595 10.38 -23.32 -31.88
C LEU A 595 11.19 -24.27 -32.75
N ILE A 596 12.47 -23.98 -32.98
CA ILE A 596 13.29 -24.76 -33.91
C ILE A 596 13.51 -26.19 -33.39
N GLU A 597 13.65 -26.37 -32.07
CA GLU A 597 13.78 -27.69 -31.45
C GLU A 597 12.48 -28.49 -31.55
N ALA A 598 11.33 -27.85 -31.29
CA ALA A 598 10.02 -28.48 -31.47
C ALA A 598 9.76 -28.85 -32.94
N PHE A 599 10.16 -27.98 -33.88
CA PHE A 599 9.99 -28.23 -35.32
C PHE A 599 10.85 -29.40 -35.79
N ALA A 600 12.12 -29.47 -35.38
CA ALA A 600 12.98 -30.62 -35.65
C ALA A 600 12.45 -31.90 -34.99
N GLN A 601 11.99 -31.84 -33.74
CA GLN A 601 11.34 -32.98 -33.06
C GLN A 601 10.08 -33.45 -33.80
N ALA A 602 9.34 -32.53 -34.43
CA ALA A 602 8.12 -32.83 -35.15
C ALA A 602 8.38 -33.50 -36.51
N PHE A 603 9.36 -33.01 -37.28
CA PHE A 603 9.46 -33.28 -38.72
C PHE A 603 10.82 -33.80 -39.23
N ALA A 604 11.79 -34.08 -38.36
CA ALA A 604 13.08 -34.66 -38.79
C ALA A 604 12.88 -35.96 -39.60
N GLY A 605 13.61 -36.08 -40.71
CA GLY A 605 13.50 -37.20 -41.64
C GLY A 605 12.31 -37.15 -42.61
N THR A 606 11.53 -36.07 -42.62
CA THR A 606 10.36 -35.89 -43.51
C THR A 606 10.51 -34.64 -44.40
N GLN A 607 9.67 -34.51 -45.43
CA GLN A 607 9.51 -33.30 -46.26
C GLN A 607 8.09 -32.73 -46.12
N ASP A 608 7.40 -33.09 -45.04
CA ASP A 608 5.98 -32.80 -44.85
C ASP A 608 5.75 -31.34 -44.45
N ALA A 609 6.78 -30.65 -43.95
CA ALA A 609 6.67 -29.29 -43.46
C ALA A 609 7.93 -28.45 -43.70
N ALA A 610 7.75 -27.15 -43.84
CA ALA A 610 8.81 -26.16 -43.98
C ALA A 610 8.58 -25.00 -43.00
N LEU A 611 9.64 -24.50 -42.35
CA LEU A 611 9.57 -23.37 -41.43
C LEU A 611 10.28 -22.14 -42.01
N LEU A 612 9.56 -21.03 -42.08
CA LEU A 612 10.11 -19.71 -42.40
C LEU A 612 10.13 -18.84 -41.15
N ILE A 613 11.30 -18.29 -40.83
CA ILE A 613 11.50 -17.34 -39.73
C ILE A 613 11.75 -15.96 -40.33
N LYS A 614 10.76 -15.08 -40.26
CA LYS A 614 10.90 -13.66 -40.60
C LYS A 614 11.34 -12.89 -39.36
N THR A 615 12.53 -12.30 -39.44
CA THR A 615 13.13 -11.53 -38.36
C THR A 615 13.88 -10.31 -38.91
N HIS A 616 14.68 -9.63 -38.11
CA HIS A 616 15.61 -8.59 -38.54
C HIS A 616 16.88 -8.61 -37.69
N PRO A 617 17.98 -8.03 -38.17
CA PRO A 617 19.23 -7.97 -37.42
C PRO A 617 19.08 -7.17 -36.13
N ASN A 618 19.48 -7.75 -35.00
CA ASN A 618 19.60 -7.04 -33.73
C ASN A 618 20.60 -7.75 -32.80
N PRO A 619 21.16 -7.08 -31.77
CA PRO A 619 22.22 -7.64 -30.93
C PRO A 619 21.85 -8.90 -30.14
N HIS A 620 20.55 -9.14 -29.92
CA HIS A 620 20.04 -10.27 -29.13
C HIS A 620 19.56 -11.43 -29.99
N ASN A 621 19.51 -11.27 -31.32
CA ASN A 621 19.03 -12.29 -32.24
C ASN A 621 20.14 -13.28 -32.59
N THR A 622 20.07 -14.47 -32.01
CA THR A 622 21.03 -15.56 -32.21
C THR A 622 20.48 -16.68 -33.09
N ILE A 623 19.35 -16.48 -33.77
CA ILE A 623 18.60 -17.56 -34.43
C ILE A 623 19.40 -18.30 -35.49
N ARG A 624 20.28 -17.59 -36.22
CA ARG A 624 21.15 -18.20 -37.24
C ARG A 624 22.09 -19.23 -36.62
N THR A 625 22.77 -18.86 -35.53
CA THR A 625 23.66 -19.74 -34.78
C THR A 625 22.92 -20.94 -34.21
N LEU A 626 21.71 -20.73 -33.69
CA LEU A 626 20.88 -21.81 -33.14
C LEU A 626 20.46 -22.81 -34.23
N VAL A 627 20.04 -22.34 -35.40
CA VAL A 627 19.67 -23.19 -36.55
C VAL A 627 20.88 -23.94 -37.09
N ASP A 628 22.05 -23.32 -37.18
CA ASP A 628 23.28 -23.98 -37.66
C ASP A 628 23.74 -25.08 -36.69
N ALA A 629 23.65 -24.82 -35.37
CA ALA A 629 23.93 -25.81 -34.34
C ALA A 629 22.94 -26.99 -34.38
N LEU A 630 21.65 -26.69 -34.61
CA LEU A 630 20.61 -27.70 -34.78
C LEU A 630 20.86 -28.59 -36.00
N LYS A 631 21.16 -28.01 -37.16
CA LYS A 631 21.50 -28.75 -38.39
C LYS A 631 22.73 -29.63 -38.23
N THR A 632 23.69 -29.22 -37.40
CA THR A 632 24.87 -30.04 -37.08
C THR A 632 24.50 -31.26 -36.23
N ARG A 633 23.54 -31.11 -35.31
CA ARG A 633 23.11 -32.16 -34.37
C ARG A 633 22.04 -33.09 -34.95
N VAL A 634 21.30 -32.65 -35.96
CA VAL A 634 20.18 -33.38 -36.60
C VAL A 634 20.49 -33.54 -38.10
N PRO A 635 21.03 -34.70 -38.53
CA PRO A 635 21.44 -34.92 -39.93
C PRO A 635 20.32 -34.73 -40.97
N ASP A 636 19.09 -35.14 -40.63
CA ASP A 636 17.89 -34.98 -41.48
C ASP A 636 16.98 -33.84 -40.96
N CYS A 637 17.59 -32.69 -40.65
CA CYS A 637 16.88 -31.52 -40.14
C CYS A 637 15.85 -31.02 -41.18
N PRO A 638 14.58 -30.79 -40.79
CA PRO A 638 13.56 -30.33 -41.71
C PRO A 638 13.89 -28.91 -42.26
N PRO A 639 13.34 -28.51 -43.42
CA PRO A 639 13.66 -27.24 -44.05
C PRO A 639 13.34 -26.03 -43.15
N ILE A 640 14.38 -25.27 -42.77
CA ILE A 640 14.28 -24.00 -42.03
C ILE A 640 14.98 -22.90 -42.83
N LYS A 641 14.23 -21.83 -43.16
CA LYS A 641 14.72 -20.61 -43.83
C LYS A 641 14.56 -19.40 -42.92
N ILE A 642 15.61 -18.59 -42.81
CA ILE A 642 15.59 -17.32 -42.06
C ILE A 642 15.63 -16.16 -43.06
N ILE A 643 14.78 -15.16 -42.87
CA ILE A 643 14.71 -13.95 -43.69
C ILE A 643 14.81 -12.72 -42.80
N GLU A 644 15.83 -11.90 -43.06
CA GLU A 644 16.14 -10.70 -42.28
C GLU A 644 15.76 -9.40 -43.01
N ASP A 645 15.59 -9.47 -44.33
CA ASP A 645 15.28 -8.32 -45.20
C ASP A 645 13.95 -7.67 -44.81
N GLU A 646 13.88 -6.35 -44.75
CA GLU A 646 12.63 -5.64 -44.53
C GLU A 646 11.63 -5.93 -45.65
N LEU A 647 10.37 -6.15 -45.27
CA LEU A 647 9.27 -6.34 -46.20
C LEU A 647 8.35 -5.12 -46.17
N PRO A 648 7.95 -4.57 -47.32
CA PRO A 648 6.83 -3.65 -47.42
C PRO A 648 5.56 -4.23 -46.82
N ALA A 649 4.66 -3.37 -46.34
CA ALA A 649 3.42 -3.79 -45.69
C ALA A 649 2.54 -4.69 -46.58
N GLY A 650 2.51 -4.46 -47.89
CA GLY A 650 1.79 -5.32 -48.84
C GLY A 650 2.37 -6.74 -48.92
N GLN A 651 3.70 -6.87 -48.87
CA GLN A 651 4.38 -8.17 -48.83
C GLN A 651 4.22 -8.86 -47.47
N MET A 652 4.23 -8.11 -46.37
CA MET A 652 3.89 -8.66 -45.04
C MET A 652 2.46 -9.21 -45.01
N ARG A 653 1.48 -8.49 -45.58
CA ARG A 653 0.10 -8.97 -45.71
C ARG A 653 0.04 -10.28 -46.51
N GLN A 654 0.75 -10.34 -47.64
CA GLN A 654 0.81 -11.54 -48.47
C GLN A 654 1.48 -12.70 -47.75
N LEU A 655 2.53 -12.44 -46.95
CA LEU A 655 3.24 -13.45 -46.17
C LEU A 655 2.33 -14.17 -45.18
N TYR A 656 1.48 -13.43 -44.45
CA TYR A 656 0.50 -14.05 -43.57
C TYR A 656 -0.58 -14.84 -44.33
N ALA A 657 -0.97 -14.40 -45.54
CA ALA A 657 -2.01 -15.06 -46.33
C ALA A 657 -1.55 -16.33 -47.05
N GLU A 658 -0.24 -16.52 -47.29
CA GLU A 658 0.33 -17.66 -48.02
C GLU A 658 0.78 -18.84 -47.14
N VAL A 659 0.67 -18.71 -45.81
CA VAL A 659 1.12 -19.72 -44.85
C VAL A 659 -0.05 -20.55 -44.32
N ASP A 660 0.20 -21.83 -44.03
CA ASP A 660 -0.81 -22.72 -43.47
C ASP A 660 -0.97 -22.55 -41.95
N CYS A 661 0.09 -22.17 -41.24
CA CYS A 661 0.04 -21.93 -39.80
C CYS A 661 1.14 -20.96 -39.31
N LEU A 662 0.75 -19.98 -38.48
CA LEU A 662 1.70 -19.14 -37.74
C LEU A 662 2.03 -19.80 -36.39
N VAL A 663 3.32 -19.90 -36.04
CA VAL A 663 3.77 -20.42 -34.76
C VAL A 663 4.54 -19.34 -34.00
N VAL A 664 3.99 -18.91 -32.86
CA VAL A 664 4.57 -17.86 -32.01
C VAL A 664 4.67 -18.36 -30.57
N PRO A 665 5.67 -19.19 -30.23
CA PRO A 665 5.83 -19.75 -28.89
C PRO A 665 6.53 -18.74 -27.97
N SER A 666 6.05 -17.50 -27.97
CA SER A 666 6.65 -16.43 -27.18
C SER A 666 6.41 -16.67 -25.70
N ARG A 667 7.52 -16.62 -24.95
CA ARG A 667 7.54 -16.74 -23.49
C ARG A 667 6.75 -15.65 -22.79
N ALA A 668 6.73 -14.45 -23.38
CA ALA A 668 6.01 -13.29 -22.88
C ALA A 668 5.78 -12.24 -23.98
N GLU A 669 4.57 -11.70 -24.04
CA GLU A 669 4.16 -10.60 -24.92
C GLU A 669 3.25 -9.61 -24.18
N GLY A 670 3.28 -8.33 -24.59
CA GLY A 670 2.32 -7.34 -24.10
C GLY A 670 0.96 -7.42 -24.80
N PHE A 671 0.94 -7.90 -26.06
CA PHE A 671 -0.29 -8.11 -26.86
C PHE A 671 -0.12 -9.19 -27.93
N CYS A 672 1.02 -9.17 -28.65
CA CYS A 672 1.38 -10.05 -29.77
C CYS A 672 0.66 -9.71 -31.10
N LEU A 673 1.12 -8.63 -31.76
CA LEU A 673 0.64 -8.19 -33.08
C LEU A 673 0.64 -9.31 -34.15
N PRO A 674 1.67 -10.17 -34.27
CA PRO A 674 1.66 -11.24 -35.27
C PRO A 674 0.46 -12.18 -35.19
N VAL A 675 -0.05 -12.46 -33.98
CA VAL A 675 -1.24 -13.30 -33.80
C VAL A 675 -2.47 -12.61 -34.41
N ALA A 676 -2.65 -11.31 -34.13
CA ALA A 676 -3.77 -10.56 -34.70
C ALA A 676 -3.69 -10.46 -36.23
N GLU A 677 -2.50 -10.17 -36.76
CA GLU A 677 -2.25 -10.03 -38.19
C GLU A 677 -2.54 -11.35 -38.93
N ALA A 678 -2.09 -12.49 -38.40
CA ALA A 678 -2.41 -13.80 -38.96
C ALA A 678 -3.91 -14.13 -38.90
N VAL A 679 -4.58 -13.87 -37.78
CA VAL A 679 -6.02 -14.10 -37.66
C VAL A 679 -6.81 -13.27 -38.68
N LEU A 680 -6.44 -12.00 -38.87
CA LEU A 680 -7.07 -11.14 -39.88
C LEU A 680 -6.77 -11.58 -41.32
N ALA A 681 -5.62 -12.22 -41.55
CA ALA A 681 -5.28 -12.86 -42.83
C ALA A 681 -6.00 -14.21 -43.04
N GLY A 682 -6.72 -14.73 -42.03
CA GLY A 682 -7.41 -16.01 -42.08
C GLY A 682 -6.53 -17.23 -41.76
N THR A 683 -5.39 -16.99 -41.12
CA THR A 683 -4.34 -17.99 -40.89
C THR A 683 -4.44 -18.57 -39.47
N PRO A 684 -4.48 -19.90 -39.32
CA PRO A 684 -4.38 -20.57 -38.03
C PRO A 684 -3.12 -20.20 -37.26
N VAL A 685 -3.21 -20.15 -35.93
CA VAL A 685 -2.12 -19.74 -35.04
C VAL A 685 -1.91 -20.76 -33.92
N ILE A 686 -0.64 -21.09 -33.64
CA ILE A 686 -0.19 -21.78 -32.43
C ILE A 686 0.65 -20.80 -31.61
N THR A 687 0.26 -20.50 -30.37
CA THR A 687 1.01 -19.60 -29.48
C THR A 687 1.02 -20.10 -28.03
N THR A 688 1.83 -19.53 -27.14
CA THR A 688 1.90 -20.00 -25.74
C THR A 688 0.69 -19.52 -24.93
N GLY A 689 0.11 -20.37 -24.09
CA GLY A 689 -1.11 -20.10 -23.31
C GLY A 689 -1.00 -19.08 -22.17
N TRP A 690 -0.16 -18.06 -22.29
CA TRP A 690 0.14 -17.10 -21.23
C TRP A 690 0.47 -15.68 -21.76
N SER A 691 0.45 -14.66 -20.89
CA SER A 691 0.71 -13.25 -21.20
C SER A 691 -0.25 -12.59 -22.22
N GLY A 692 0.16 -11.50 -22.86
CA GLY A 692 -0.66 -10.66 -23.74
C GLY A 692 -1.31 -11.39 -24.91
N GLN A 693 -0.71 -12.47 -25.43
CA GLN A 693 -1.33 -13.27 -26.49
C GLN A 693 -2.62 -14.00 -26.05
N THR A 694 -2.90 -14.08 -24.74
CA THR A 694 -4.20 -14.59 -24.24
C THR A 694 -5.36 -13.65 -24.51
N ALA A 695 -5.11 -12.43 -25.01
CA ALA A 695 -6.14 -11.51 -25.53
C ALA A 695 -6.98 -12.12 -26.67
N PHE A 696 -6.47 -13.17 -27.32
CA PHE A 696 -7.15 -13.92 -28.40
C PHE A 696 -7.80 -15.23 -27.92
N ALA A 697 -7.91 -15.46 -26.61
CA ALA A 697 -8.54 -16.65 -26.08
C ALA A 697 -10.00 -16.81 -26.56
N GLY A 698 -10.34 -18.02 -27.02
CA GLY A 698 -11.65 -18.33 -27.58
C GLY A 698 -11.79 -18.04 -29.08
N ASN A 699 -10.81 -17.40 -29.72
CA ASN A 699 -10.78 -17.27 -31.17
C ASN A 699 -10.60 -18.64 -31.83
N PRO A 700 -11.41 -19.04 -32.82
CA PRO A 700 -11.39 -20.39 -33.37
C PRO A 700 -10.16 -20.69 -34.25
N LEU A 701 -9.38 -19.68 -34.65
CA LEU A 701 -8.11 -19.87 -35.35
C LEU A 701 -6.90 -19.96 -34.41
N VAL A 702 -7.06 -19.66 -33.12
CA VAL A 702 -5.94 -19.60 -32.17
C VAL A 702 -5.94 -20.82 -31.26
N SER A 703 -4.82 -21.53 -31.24
CA SER A 703 -4.55 -22.65 -30.36
C SER A 703 -3.36 -22.33 -29.44
N PHE A 704 -3.45 -22.77 -28.17
CA PHE A 704 -2.45 -22.46 -27.16
C PHE A 704 -1.62 -23.69 -26.79
N CYS A 705 -0.29 -23.62 -26.91
CA CYS A 705 0.61 -24.61 -26.32
C CYS A 705 0.74 -24.41 -24.80
N ASP A 706 0.87 -25.52 -24.08
CA ASP A 706 1.10 -25.53 -22.65
C ASP A 706 2.49 -24.95 -22.31
N TYR A 707 2.72 -24.68 -21.03
CA TYR A 707 3.93 -24.01 -20.55
C TYR A 707 4.24 -24.32 -19.09
N SER A 708 5.46 -23.96 -18.67
CA SER A 708 5.84 -23.85 -17.26
C SER A 708 6.38 -22.45 -16.98
N PHE A 709 6.18 -21.92 -15.77
CA PHE A 709 6.82 -20.68 -15.36
C PHE A 709 8.32 -20.91 -15.17
N ALA A 710 9.12 -19.95 -15.63
CA ALA A 710 10.58 -19.91 -15.45
C ALA A 710 11.01 -18.48 -15.08
N PRO A 711 12.14 -18.27 -14.37
CA PRO A 711 12.71 -16.95 -14.19
C PRO A 711 12.93 -16.24 -15.53
N ALA A 712 12.64 -14.93 -15.59
CA ALA A 712 12.90 -14.14 -16.78
C ALA A 712 14.40 -13.80 -16.88
N GLU A 713 14.98 -14.01 -18.06
CA GLU A 713 16.37 -13.65 -18.36
C GLU A 713 16.41 -12.36 -19.20
N SER A 714 16.02 -11.24 -18.58
CA SER A 714 15.97 -9.93 -19.25
C SER A 714 17.09 -8.98 -18.80
N HIS A 715 17.42 -8.02 -19.65
CA HIS A 715 18.37 -6.95 -19.33
C HIS A 715 17.72 -5.79 -18.55
N LEU A 716 16.44 -5.90 -18.18
CA LEU A 716 15.65 -4.81 -17.61
C LEU A 716 15.89 -4.61 -16.10
N GLY A 717 16.58 -5.56 -15.44
CA GLY A 717 16.94 -5.45 -14.03
C GLY A 717 15.75 -5.58 -13.07
N ALA A 718 14.60 -6.06 -13.55
CA ALA A 718 13.47 -6.40 -12.69
C ALA A 718 13.75 -7.72 -11.96
N TRP A 719 13.86 -7.65 -10.64
CA TRP A 719 13.95 -8.84 -9.79
C TRP A 719 12.61 -9.55 -9.73
N ASP A 720 12.62 -10.86 -9.44
CA ASP A 720 11.39 -11.63 -9.22
C ASP A 720 10.42 -11.54 -10.42
N SER A 721 10.99 -11.63 -11.61
CA SER A 721 10.30 -11.59 -12.88
C SER A 721 10.25 -13.00 -13.49
N VAL A 722 9.13 -13.36 -14.10
CA VAL A 722 8.93 -14.67 -14.72
C VAL A 722 8.43 -14.59 -16.15
N TRP A 723 8.73 -15.66 -16.88
CA TRP A 723 8.29 -15.97 -18.24
C TRP A 723 7.53 -17.30 -18.26
N ALA A 724 6.76 -17.55 -19.30
CA ALA A 724 6.16 -18.85 -19.57
C ALA A 724 7.02 -19.62 -20.57
N GLU A 725 7.84 -20.55 -20.10
CA GLU A 725 8.59 -21.48 -20.95
C GLU A 725 7.63 -22.40 -21.70
N PRO A 726 7.52 -22.30 -23.05
CA PRO A 726 6.62 -23.13 -23.82
C PRO A 726 6.98 -24.61 -23.71
N ASP A 727 5.99 -25.48 -23.56
CA ASP A 727 6.20 -26.91 -23.57
C ASP A 727 6.57 -27.37 -24.99
N ARG A 728 7.82 -27.83 -25.15
CA ARG A 728 8.36 -28.25 -26.44
C ARG A 728 7.60 -29.44 -27.04
N GLU A 729 7.16 -30.38 -26.20
CA GLU A 729 6.49 -31.60 -26.66
C GLU A 729 5.07 -31.30 -27.14
N ASP A 730 4.32 -30.50 -26.39
CA ASP A 730 2.99 -30.03 -26.78
C ASP A 730 3.05 -29.13 -28.03
N LEU A 731 4.05 -28.25 -28.12
CA LEU A 731 4.27 -27.43 -29.32
C LEU A 731 4.51 -28.29 -30.57
N ALA A 732 5.36 -29.32 -30.47
CA ALA A 732 5.61 -30.26 -31.56
C ALA A 732 4.35 -31.07 -31.94
N ALA A 733 3.58 -31.52 -30.94
CA ALA A 733 2.33 -32.23 -31.16
C ALA A 733 1.28 -31.36 -31.88
N ARG A 734 1.19 -30.08 -31.52
CA ARG A 734 0.26 -29.12 -32.15
C ARG A 734 0.65 -28.78 -33.59
N MET A 735 1.94 -28.63 -33.88
CA MET A 735 2.40 -28.45 -35.26
C MET A 735 2.04 -29.66 -36.13
N ARG A 736 2.21 -30.90 -35.62
CA ARG A 736 1.78 -32.11 -36.34
C ARG A 736 0.27 -32.11 -36.57
N ALA A 737 -0.53 -31.80 -35.53
CA ALA A 737 -1.97 -31.73 -35.66
C ALA A 737 -2.43 -30.67 -36.67
N ALA A 738 -1.70 -29.56 -36.79
CA ALA A 738 -1.97 -28.52 -37.80
C ALA A 738 -1.75 -29.03 -39.23
N CYS A 739 -0.78 -29.91 -39.47
CA CYS A 739 -0.61 -30.55 -40.79
C CYS A 739 -1.80 -31.43 -41.17
N ASP A 740 -2.41 -32.11 -40.18
CA ASP A 740 -3.53 -33.04 -40.40
C ASP A 740 -4.90 -32.32 -40.54
N ALA A 741 -5.02 -31.09 -40.02
CA ALA A 741 -6.29 -30.38 -39.91
C ALA A 741 -6.82 -29.81 -41.25
N GLY A 742 -5.94 -29.56 -42.22
CA GLY A 742 -6.28 -28.85 -43.46
C GLY A 742 -6.63 -27.37 -43.23
N PRO A 743 -6.93 -26.61 -44.31
CA PRO A 743 -7.28 -25.20 -44.18
C PRO A 743 -8.63 -25.02 -43.47
N PRO A 744 -8.77 -23.98 -42.62
CA PRO A 744 -10.04 -23.67 -41.97
C PRO A 744 -11.12 -23.31 -43.00
N ASP A 745 -12.38 -23.61 -42.69
CA ASP A 745 -13.51 -23.20 -43.52
C ASP A 745 -13.73 -21.67 -43.47
N ALA A 746 -14.42 -21.15 -44.49
CA ALA A 746 -14.63 -19.71 -44.66
C ALA A 746 -15.46 -19.08 -43.52
N ASP A 747 -16.40 -19.82 -42.93
CA ASP A 747 -17.23 -19.31 -41.82
C ASP A 747 -16.40 -19.18 -40.54
N THR A 748 -15.50 -20.13 -40.29
CA THR A 748 -14.54 -20.09 -39.19
C THR A 748 -13.58 -18.91 -39.34
N VAL A 749 -13.03 -18.70 -40.54
CA VAL A 749 -12.16 -17.55 -40.83
C VAL A 749 -12.90 -16.22 -40.65
N ALA A 750 -14.12 -16.10 -41.19
CA ALA A 750 -14.92 -14.88 -41.07
C ALA A 750 -15.20 -14.56 -39.60
N ARG A 751 -15.67 -15.54 -38.82
CA ARG A 751 -15.94 -15.39 -37.38
C ARG A 751 -14.70 -15.02 -36.59
N ALA A 752 -13.54 -15.63 -36.90
CA ALA A 752 -12.28 -15.30 -36.25
C ALA A 752 -11.85 -13.85 -36.48
N GLY A 753 -11.95 -13.38 -37.73
CA GLY A 753 -11.65 -12.00 -38.08
C GLY A 753 -12.64 -11.01 -37.46
N GLU A 754 -13.93 -11.32 -37.42
CA GLU A 754 -14.96 -10.50 -36.77
C GLU A 754 -14.67 -10.29 -35.27
N MET A 755 -14.28 -11.35 -34.55
CA MET A 755 -13.91 -11.25 -33.13
C MET A 755 -12.77 -10.26 -32.90
N VAL A 756 -11.77 -10.24 -33.79
CA VAL A 756 -10.64 -9.31 -33.69
C VAL A 756 -11.06 -7.89 -34.06
N ARG A 757 -11.79 -7.69 -35.16
CA ARG A 757 -12.21 -6.35 -35.62
C ARG A 757 -13.18 -5.67 -34.64
N ALA A 758 -14.04 -6.43 -33.97
CA ALA A 758 -14.99 -5.91 -32.99
C ALA A 758 -14.29 -5.24 -31.78
N GLU A 759 -13.08 -5.70 -31.43
CA GLU A 759 -12.40 -5.30 -30.20
C GLU A 759 -11.14 -4.46 -30.43
N TYR A 760 -10.43 -4.67 -31.55
CA TYR A 760 -9.03 -4.26 -31.71
C TYR A 760 -8.73 -3.47 -33.00
N THR A 761 -9.71 -2.83 -33.64
CA THR A 761 -9.40 -1.83 -34.67
C THR A 761 -8.83 -0.55 -34.04
N TRP A 762 -8.00 0.21 -34.77
CA TRP A 762 -7.46 1.48 -34.28
C TRP A 762 -8.55 2.45 -33.80
N SER A 763 -9.64 2.55 -34.54
CA SER A 763 -10.80 3.37 -34.17
C SER A 763 -11.45 2.87 -32.86
N ARG A 764 -11.62 1.56 -32.68
CA ARG A 764 -12.17 0.99 -31.43
C ARG A 764 -11.26 1.24 -30.23
N VAL A 765 -9.94 1.11 -30.41
CA VAL A 765 -8.95 1.39 -29.36
C VAL A 765 -8.92 2.87 -29.00
N ALA A 766 -9.05 3.78 -29.97
CA ALA A 766 -9.17 5.22 -29.74
C ALA A 766 -10.46 5.57 -28.97
N GLU A 767 -11.59 4.92 -29.28
CA GLU A 767 -12.84 5.08 -28.54
C GLU A 767 -12.69 4.64 -27.07
N LYS A 768 -12.11 3.45 -26.84
CA LYS A 768 -11.79 2.93 -25.51
C LYS A 768 -10.84 3.86 -24.76
N SER A 769 -9.85 4.43 -25.45
CA SER A 769 -8.89 5.38 -24.86
C SER A 769 -9.56 6.66 -24.38
N ARG A 770 -10.47 7.23 -25.18
CA ARG A 770 -11.26 8.41 -24.77
C ARG A 770 -12.21 8.11 -23.61
N ALA A 771 -12.82 6.93 -23.60
CA ALA A 771 -13.68 6.48 -22.50
C ALA A 771 -12.88 6.28 -21.20
N ALA A 772 -11.69 5.68 -21.30
CA ALA A 772 -10.79 5.50 -20.17
C ALA A 772 -10.29 6.85 -19.62
N LEU A 773 -9.87 7.79 -20.49
CA LEU A 773 -9.50 9.13 -20.05
C LEU A 773 -10.67 9.84 -19.35
N ARG A 774 -11.89 9.76 -19.90
CA ARG A 774 -13.08 10.30 -19.24
C ARG A 774 -13.25 9.72 -17.84
N HIS A 775 -13.14 8.40 -17.70
CA HIS A 775 -13.22 7.75 -16.40
C HIS A 775 -12.14 8.23 -15.43
N ILE A 776 -10.88 8.34 -15.87
CA ILE A 776 -9.77 8.86 -15.07
C ILE A 776 -10.07 10.29 -14.58
N VAL A 777 -10.60 11.14 -15.47
CA VAL A 777 -10.92 12.54 -15.18
C VAL A 777 -12.06 12.66 -14.17
N GLU A 778 -13.13 11.89 -14.38
CA GLU A 778 -14.36 11.92 -13.58
C GLU A 778 -14.22 11.17 -12.23
N THR A 779 -13.26 10.26 -12.10
CA THR A 779 -13.09 9.46 -10.89
C THR A 779 -12.51 10.27 -9.74
N ALA A 780 -13.32 10.45 -8.69
CA ALA A 780 -12.86 11.01 -7.43
C ALA A 780 -11.97 10.00 -6.66
N PRO A 781 -10.92 10.45 -5.94
CA PRO A 781 -10.18 9.60 -5.03
C PRO A 781 -11.12 8.96 -4.00
N ARG A 782 -10.97 7.65 -3.80
CA ARG A 782 -11.69 6.87 -2.77
C ARG A 782 -10.82 6.77 -1.51
N PRO A 783 -11.42 6.60 -0.32
CA PRO A 783 -10.63 6.34 0.87
C PRO A 783 -9.96 4.96 0.72
N PRO A 784 -8.81 4.71 1.36
CA PRO A 784 -8.27 3.37 1.41
C PRO A 784 -9.27 2.40 2.04
N ALA A 785 -9.41 1.22 1.44
CA ALA A 785 -10.26 0.16 1.95
C ALA A 785 -9.69 -0.42 3.25
N ARG A 786 -10.58 -0.78 4.18
CA ARG A 786 -10.18 -1.37 5.47
C ARG A 786 -9.61 -2.78 5.28
N ILE A 787 -8.42 -3.01 5.83
CA ILE A 787 -7.70 -4.28 5.68
C ILE A 787 -7.78 -5.09 6.98
N GLY A 788 -8.24 -6.33 6.86
CA GLY A 788 -8.14 -7.38 7.86
C GLY A 788 -7.05 -8.38 7.49
N TRP A 789 -6.19 -8.74 8.45
CA TRP A 789 -5.02 -9.58 8.22
C TRP A 789 -5.03 -10.82 9.10
N ILE A 790 -5.13 -12.01 8.51
CA ILE A 790 -5.21 -13.28 9.23
C ILE A 790 -3.81 -13.90 9.27
N SER A 791 -3.20 -13.98 10.46
CA SER A 791 -1.82 -14.45 10.65
C SER A 791 -1.58 -14.98 12.06
N THR A 792 -0.46 -15.65 12.31
CA THR A 792 -0.07 -16.13 13.65
C THR A 792 0.39 -15.01 14.59
N PHE A 793 0.70 -13.83 14.04
CA PHE A 793 1.06 -12.54 14.65
C PHE A 793 1.39 -12.44 16.16
N ASN A 794 2.50 -11.75 16.46
CA ASN A 794 3.07 -11.64 17.81
C ASN A 794 3.24 -13.03 18.47
N ALA A 795 3.90 -13.92 17.73
CA ALA A 795 4.25 -15.28 18.12
C ALA A 795 5.67 -15.60 17.62
N ARG A 796 6.38 -16.56 18.23
CA ARG A 796 7.69 -17.04 17.77
C ARG A 796 7.57 -17.87 16.48
N CYS A 797 7.24 -17.21 15.39
CA CYS A 797 6.93 -17.80 14.08
C CYS A 797 7.44 -16.90 12.97
N GLY A 798 8.05 -17.46 11.92
CA GLY A 798 8.57 -16.68 10.79
C GLY A 798 7.48 -15.88 10.06
N ILE A 799 6.27 -16.45 9.90
CA ILE A 799 5.13 -15.78 9.28
C ILE A 799 4.61 -14.62 10.15
N ALA A 800 4.69 -14.75 11.49
CA ALA A 800 4.35 -13.67 12.40
C ALA A 800 5.33 -12.49 12.25
N THR A 801 6.63 -12.75 12.22
CA THR A 801 7.67 -11.73 11.99
C THR A 801 7.52 -11.07 10.61
N TYR A 802 7.31 -11.87 9.56
CA TYR A 802 7.07 -11.38 8.21
C TYR A 802 5.84 -10.45 8.13
N SER A 803 4.72 -10.87 8.73
CA SER A 803 3.50 -10.05 8.79
C SER A 803 3.74 -8.75 9.55
N ALA A 804 4.46 -8.81 10.69
CA ALA A 804 4.77 -7.64 11.51
C ALA A 804 5.61 -6.61 10.74
N HIS A 805 6.64 -7.04 10.03
CA HIS A 805 7.47 -6.13 9.24
C HIS A 805 6.70 -5.47 8.10
N LEU A 806 5.87 -6.22 7.37
CA LEU A 806 5.07 -5.62 6.30
C LEU A 806 4.07 -4.61 6.85
N ILE A 807 3.31 -4.98 7.89
CA ILE A 807 2.28 -4.12 8.49
C ILE A 807 2.89 -2.86 9.11
N ALA A 808 4.09 -2.95 9.68
CA ALA A 808 4.79 -1.81 10.26
C ALA A 808 5.11 -0.71 9.23
N GLU A 809 5.31 -1.10 7.97
CA GLU A 809 5.66 -0.20 6.87
C GLU A 809 4.44 0.23 6.03
N MET A 810 3.23 -0.23 6.38
CA MET A 810 1.99 0.20 5.71
C MET A 810 1.50 1.55 6.26
N PRO A 811 0.93 2.42 5.41
CA PRO A 811 0.48 3.76 5.84
C PRO A 811 -0.79 3.73 6.70
N ASP A 812 -1.62 2.69 6.57
CA ASP A 812 -2.92 2.59 7.25
C ASP A 812 -2.90 1.66 8.47
N HIS A 813 -3.91 1.79 9.31
CA HIS A 813 -4.18 0.83 10.38
C HIS A 813 -4.72 -0.49 9.81
N ILE A 814 -4.02 -1.59 10.13
CA ILE A 814 -4.39 -2.95 9.72
C ILE A 814 -4.90 -3.71 10.95
N THR A 815 -6.13 -4.22 10.89
CA THR A 815 -6.67 -5.08 11.96
C THR A 815 -6.16 -6.50 11.77
N VAL A 816 -5.52 -7.07 12.78
CA VAL A 816 -4.91 -8.40 12.71
C VAL A 816 -5.77 -9.43 13.43
N PHE A 817 -6.28 -10.42 12.70
CA PHE A 817 -6.92 -11.60 13.25
C PHE A 817 -5.86 -12.66 13.56
N ALA A 818 -5.38 -12.65 14.80
CA ALA A 818 -4.26 -13.45 15.23
C ALA A 818 -4.65 -14.84 15.75
N ALA A 819 -3.73 -15.81 15.62
CA ALA A 819 -3.88 -17.10 16.29
C ALA A 819 -3.73 -16.97 17.82
N HIS A 820 -4.34 -17.86 18.59
CA HIS A 820 -4.09 -17.96 20.03
C HIS A 820 -2.66 -18.45 20.30
N THR A 821 -1.91 -17.71 21.09
CA THR A 821 -0.60 -18.15 21.62
C THR A 821 -0.42 -17.69 23.07
N ALA A 822 0.20 -18.57 23.87
CA ALA A 822 0.62 -18.28 25.24
C ALA A 822 2.03 -17.68 25.29
N ASP A 823 2.90 -18.02 24.33
CA ASP A 823 4.28 -17.54 24.23
C ASP A 823 4.34 -16.35 23.26
N ARG A 824 4.43 -15.13 23.82
CA ARG A 824 4.41 -13.86 23.08
C ARG A 824 5.74 -13.14 23.25
N PRO A 825 6.43 -12.74 22.16
CA PRO A 825 7.68 -11.99 22.23
C PRO A 825 7.47 -10.52 22.65
N GLY A 826 6.27 -9.94 22.49
CA GLY A 826 5.97 -8.56 22.87
C GLY A 826 4.54 -8.37 23.40
N PRO A 827 4.21 -7.16 23.92
CA PRO A 827 2.87 -6.82 24.39
C PRO A 827 1.84 -6.86 23.25
N GLU A 828 0.56 -7.06 23.59
CA GLU A 828 -0.53 -6.99 22.61
C GLU A 828 -0.79 -5.52 22.23
N ASP A 829 -1.01 -5.26 20.95
CA ASP A 829 -1.47 -3.96 20.47
C ASP A 829 -3.01 -3.92 20.36
N ASP A 830 -3.56 -2.73 20.16
CA ASP A 830 -4.99 -2.50 19.94
C ASP A 830 -5.49 -2.96 18.55
N ARG A 831 -4.56 -3.36 17.68
CA ARG A 831 -4.83 -3.84 16.31
C ARG A 831 -5.18 -5.33 16.28
N THR A 832 -4.81 -6.07 17.32
CA THR A 832 -4.82 -7.53 17.32
C THR A 832 -6.06 -8.14 18.01
N ILE A 833 -6.75 -9.02 17.29
CA ILE A 833 -7.88 -9.81 17.78
C ILE A 833 -7.52 -11.29 17.67
N ARG A 834 -7.29 -11.96 18.81
CA ARG A 834 -7.00 -13.40 18.83
C ARG A 834 -8.30 -14.21 18.74
N CYS A 835 -8.49 -14.95 17.65
CA CYS A 835 -9.80 -15.53 17.32
C CYS A 835 -9.74 -16.86 16.56
N TRP A 836 -8.58 -17.51 16.49
CA TRP A 836 -8.44 -18.84 15.88
C TRP A 836 -7.20 -19.57 16.42
N SER A 837 -7.09 -20.87 16.19
CA SER A 837 -6.05 -21.75 16.73
C SER A 837 -5.22 -22.40 15.61
N GLN A 838 -3.91 -22.49 15.84
CA GLN A 838 -2.96 -23.04 14.88
C GLN A 838 -2.79 -24.57 15.06
N ASP A 839 -3.89 -25.32 15.12
CA ASP A 839 -3.89 -26.78 15.25
C ASP A 839 -4.30 -27.51 13.95
N GLY A 840 -4.71 -26.75 12.94
CA GLY A 840 -5.19 -27.27 11.66
C GLY A 840 -6.53 -28.02 11.77
N MET A 841 -7.22 -27.91 12.89
CA MET A 841 -8.51 -28.57 13.20
C MET A 841 -9.60 -27.55 13.58
N ASP A 842 -9.22 -26.32 13.94
CA ASP A 842 -10.12 -25.19 14.22
C ASP A 842 -11.19 -25.03 13.11
N ASP A 843 -12.44 -24.80 13.53
CA ASP A 843 -13.58 -24.62 12.63
C ASP A 843 -13.75 -23.19 12.10
N LEU A 844 -12.93 -22.27 12.60
CA LEU A 844 -12.81 -20.85 12.28
C LEU A 844 -14.06 -20.02 12.62
N SER A 845 -14.94 -20.50 13.50
CA SER A 845 -16.19 -19.80 13.85
C SER A 845 -15.97 -18.48 14.59
N ASP A 846 -14.98 -18.41 15.47
CA ASP A 846 -14.65 -17.17 16.20
C ASP A 846 -13.97 -16.15 15.27
N LEU A 847 -13.14 -16.63 14.33
CA LEU A 847 -12.57 -15.81 13.26
C LEU A 847 -13.67 -15.23 12.36
N ASP A 848 -14.62 -16.06 11.92
CA ASP A 848 -15.79 -15.61 11.15
C ASP A 848 -16.56 -14.50 11.90
N ARG A 849 -16.78 -14.66 13.21
CA ARG A 849 -17.48 -13.65 14.04
C ARG A 849 -16.67 -12.36 14.16
N ALA A 850 -15.36 -12.46 14.34
CA ALA A 850 -14.46 -11.30 14.42
C ALA A 850 -14.44 -10.53 13.09
N ILE A 851 -14.35 -11.23 11.95
CA ILE A 851 -14.42 -10.64 10.62
C ILE A 851 -15.77 -9.95 10.41
N ALA A 852 -16.88 -10.57 10.80
CA ALA A 852 -18.20 -9.94 10.67
C ALA A 852 -18.35 -8.69 11.55
N THR A 853 -17.68 -8.64 12.70
CA THR A 853 -17.73 -7.51 13.64
C THR A 853 -16.87 -6.34 13.17
N VAL A 854 -15.64 -6.62 12.74
CA VAL A 854 -14.71 -5.62 12.22
C VAL A 854 -15.14 -5.15 10.83
N ASP A 855 -15.75 -6.05 10.05
CA ASP A 855 -16.21 -5.84 8.68
C ASP A 855 -15.11 -5.33 7.72
N PRO A 856 -13.96 -6.00 7.58
CA PRO A 856 -12.93 -5.54 6.64
C PRO A 856 -13.41 -5.67 5.19
N GLU A 857 -12.99 -4.75 4.33
CA GLU A 857 -13.27 -4.77 2.89
C GLU A 857 -12.25 -5.64 2.14
N ILE A 858 -11.02 -5.69 2.64
CA ILE A 858 -9.93 -6.54 2.15
C ILE A 858 -9.53 -7.52 3.25
N LEU A 859 -9.45 -8.81 2.91
CA LEU A 859 -8.94 -9.86 3.77
C LEU A 859 -7.65 -10.46 3.19
N VAL A 860 -6.57 -10.35 3.94
CA VAL A 860 -5.29 -11.00 3.62
C VAL A 860 -5.12 -12.24 4.49
N ILE A 861 -4.94 -13.40 3.86
CA ILE A 861 -4.82 -14.69 4.54
C ILE A 861 -3.39 -15.20 4.41
N GLN A 862 -2.66 -15.31 5.53
CA GLN A 862 -1.35 -15.93 5.56
C GLN A 862 -1.51 -17.46 5.70
N PHE A 863 -1.22 -18.20 4.63
CA PHE A 863 -1.43 -19.65 4.57
C PHE A 863 -0.15 -20.45 4.85
N ASN A 864 -0.29 -21.48 5.68
CA ASN A 864 0.61 -22.62 5.79
C ASN A 864 -0.24 -23.87 6.14
N PHE A 865 0.18 -25.07 5.71
CA PHE A 865 -0.56 -26.32 5.95
C PHE A 865 -0.80 -26.64 7.44
N GLY A 866 0.03 -26.10 8.34
CA GLY A 866 -0.13 -26.26 9.79
C GLY A 866 -1.20 -25.36 10.42
N PHE A 867 -1.70 -24.34 9.70
CA PHE A 867 -2.54 -23.30 10.31
C PHE A 867 -4.02 -23.67 10.32
N PHE A 868 -4.55 -24.07 9.16
CA PHE A 868 -5.99 -24.17 8.95
C PHE A 868 -6.43 -25.58 8.60
N SER A 869 -7.65 -25.91 9.00
CA SER A 869 -8.40 -27.00 8.39
C SER A 869 -8.82 -26.58 6.97
N LEU A 870 -8.36 -27.28 5.92
CA LEU A 870 -8.61 -26.88 4.52
C LEU A 870 -10.11 -26.71 4.20
N PRO A 871 -11.03 -27.60 4.62
CA PRO A 871 -12.46 -27.41 4.36
C PRO A 871 -13.05 -26.15 5.01
N HIS A 872 -12.54 -25.79 6.20
CA HIS A 872 -13.01 -24.61 6.94
C HIS A 872 -12.47 -23.32 6.30
N LEU A 873 -11.21 -23.34 5.87
CA LEU A 873 -10.61 -22.25 5.12
C LEU A 873 -11.31 -22.03 3.76
N GLU A 874 -11.63 -23.09 3.04
CA GLU A 874 -12.42 -23.02 1.79
C GLU A 874 -13.75 -22.30 2.01
N ARG A 875 -14.48 -22.69 3.07
CA ARG A 875 -15.75 -22.05 3.44
C ARG A 875 -15.59 -20.58 3.80
N LEU A 876 -14.54 -20.23 4.56
CA LEU A 876 -14.24 -18.85 4.94
C LEU A 876 -13.98 -17.97 3.70
N ILE A 877 -13.15 -18.44 2.76
CA ILE A 877 -12.83 -17.72 1.52
C ILE A 877 -14.09 -17.49 0.69
N HIS A 878 -14.87 -18.54 0.44
CA HIS A 878 -16.09 -18.43 -0.35
C HIS A 878 -17.13 -17.51 0.30
N ARG A 879 -17.30 -17.58 1.63
CA ARG A 879 -18.21 -16.69 2.35
C ARG A 879 -17.75 -15.22 2.27
N SER A 880 -16.46 -14.98 2.43
CA SER A 880 -15.87 -13.64 2.33
C SER A 880 -16.09 -13.03 0.95
N ARG A 881 -15.85 -13.82 -0.12
CA ARG A 881 -16.12 -13.39 -1.51
C ARG A 881 -17.60 -13.11 -1.76
N ARG A 882 -18.51 -13.96 -1.25
CA ARG A 882 -19.97 -13.74 -1.37
C ARG A 882 -20.44 -12.49 -0.63
N ALA A 883 -19.73 -12.09 0.43
CA ALA A 883 -20.00 -10.85 1.15
C ALA A 883 -19.37 -9.60 0.50
N GLY A 884 -18.86 -9.71 -0.73
CA GLY A 884 -18.28 -8.58 -1.47
C GLY A 884 -16.87 -8.21 -1.06
N ARG A 885 -16.20 -9.00 -0.21
CA ARG A 885 -14.82 -8.71 0.23
C ARG A 885 -13.81 -9.07 -0.84
N THR A 886 -12.76 -8.28 -0.93
CA THR A 886 -11.54 -8.63 -1.64
C THR A 886 -10.77 -9.63 -0.79
N VAL A 887 -10.44 -10.80 -1.35
CA VAL A 887 -9.67 -11.84 -0.63
C VAL A 887 -8.34 -12.04 -1.34
N VAL A 888 -7.25 -11.89 -0.59
CA VAL A 888 -5.89 -12.16 -1.03
C VAL A 888 -5.29 -13.25 -0.15
N ALA A 889 -4.88 -14.36 -0.75
CA ALA A 889 -4.24 -15.47 -0.03
C ALA A 889 -2.73 -15.46 -0.31
N MET A 890 -1.91 -15.41 0.72
CA MET A 890 -0.46 -15.47 0.61
C MET A 890 0.05 -16.83 1.07
N MET A 891 0.66 -17.57 0.15
CA MET A 891 1.03 -18.97 0.34
C MET A 891 2.51 -19.08 0.73
N HIS A 892 2.77 -19.49 1.97
CA HIS A 892 4.14 -19.75 2.48
C HIS A 892 4.60 -21.19 2.24
N ALA A 893 3.68 -22.06 1.85
CA ALA A 893 3.95 -23.44 1.45
C ALA A 893 2.92 -23.88 0.40
N THR A 894 3.41 -24.41 -0.72
CA THR A 894 2.57 -25.04 -1.76
C THR A 894 2.91 -26.51 -1.99
N ASP A 895 4.04 -26.99 -1.46
CA ASP A 895 4.45 -28.37 -1.59
C ASP A 895 3.65 -29.27 -0.63
N ASP A 896 2.71 -30.02 -1.18
CA ASP A 896 1.91 -30.98 -0.43
C ASP A 896 2.43 -32.43 -0.54
N THR A 897 3.64 -32.63 -1.10
CA THR A 897 4.24 -33.96 -1.20
C THR A 897 4.47 -34.56 0.18
N GLY A 898 4.08 -35.83 0.35
CA GLY A 898 4.12 -36.51 1.63
C GLY A 898 2.99 -36.15 2.60
N LEU A 899 2.10 -35.21 2.27
CA LEU A 899 0.90 -34.92 3.07
C LEU A 899 -0.25 -35.91 2.78
N PRO A 900 -1.10 -36.21 3.77
CA PRO A 900 -2.32 -37.00 3.57
C PRO A 900 -3.24 -36.39 2.51
N LEU A 901 -4.04 -37.22 1.82
CA LEU A 901 -4.99 -36.77 0.78
C LEU A 901 -5.99 -35.70 1.26
N THR A 902 -6.29 -35.67 2.56
CA THR A 902 -7.16 -34.67 3.20
C THR A 902 -6.51 -33.30 3.35
N ARG A 903 -5.18 -33.22 3.21
CA ARG A 903 -4.36 -32.02 3.36
C ARG A 903 -3.72 -31.57 2.04
N ARG A 904 -4.10 -32.18 0.92
CA ARG A 904 -3.61 -31.82 -0.43
C ARG A 904 -4.20 -30.49 -0.90
N LEU A 905 -3.38 -29.68 -1.52
CA LEU A 905 -3.73 -28.32 -1.95
C LEU A 905 -4.84 -28.30 -3.01
N GLY A 906 -4.95 -29.36 -3.81
CA GLY A 906 -6.04 -29.53 -4.79
C GLY A 906 -7.44 -29.50 -4.17
N ARG A 907 -7.58 -29.67 -2.85
CA ARG A 907 -8.85 -29.47 -2.14
C ARG A 907 -9.26 -27.99 -2.00
N LEU A 908 -8.30 -27.07 -2.07
CA LEU A 908 -8.53 -25.63 -2.01
C LEU A 908 -8.67 -24.97 -3.40
N THR A 909 -8.57 -25.71 -4.51
CA THR A 909 -8.59 -25.14 -5.86
C THR A 909 -9.79 -24.23 -6.10
N SER A 910 -10.99 -24.64 -5.69
CA SER A 910 -12.20 -23.83 -5.84
C SER A 910 -12.09 -22.49 -5.09
N ALA A 911 -11.67 -22.54 -3.83
CA ALA A 911 -11.49 -21.37 -2.98
C ALA A 911 -10.42 -20.42 -3.55
N LEU A 912 -9.24 -20.95 -3.90
CA LEU A 912 -8.12 -20.18 -4.42
C LEU A 912 -8.45 -19.53 -5.76
N ARG A 913 -9.15 -20.21 -6.66
CA ARG A 913 -9.67 -19.61 -7.92
C ARG A 913 -10.65 -18.47 -7.67
N SER A 914 -11.42 -18.53 -6.58
CA SER A 914 -12.39 -17.49 -6.24
C SER A 914 -11.78 -16.27 -5.57
N ALA A 915 -10.59 -16.40 -4.99
CA ALA A 915 -9.85 -15.27 -4.41
C ALA A 915 -9.48 -14.25 -5.49
N ASN A 916 -9.35 -12.98 -5.12
CA ASN A 916 -8.95 -11.93 -6.08
C ASN A 916 -7.49 -12.09 -6.49
N ARG A 917 -6.63 -12.49 -5.54
CA ARG A 917 -5.22 -12.74 -5.80
C ARG A 917 -4.65 -13.82 -4.88
N VAL A 918 -3.77 -14.65 -5.42
CA VAL A 918 -2.96 -15.61 -4.66
C VAL A 918 -1.50 -15.19 -4.81
N LEU A 919 -0.82 -14.89 -3.71
CA LEU A 919 0.56 -14.45 -3.70
C LEU A 919 1.46 -15.62 -3.28
N VAL A 920 2.55 -15.82 -4.02
CA VAL A 920 3.55 -16.87 -3.74
C VAL A 920 4.96 -16.30 -3.80
N HIS A 921 5.94 -17.05 -3.32
CA HIS A 921 7.31 -16.56 -3.16
C HIS A 921 8.32 -17.18 -4.13
N SER A 922 7.94 -18.22 -4.89
CA SER A 922 8.84 -18.87 -5.85
C SER A 922 8.16 -19.28 -7.16
N VAL A 923 8.97 -19.49 -8.20
CA VAL A 923 8.53 -20.04 -9.49
C VAL A 923 7.95 -21.45 -9.34
N HIS A 924 8.49 -22.25 -8.43
CA HIS A 924 7.94 -23.59 -8.12
C HIS A 924 6.51 -23.52 -7.61
N ASP A 925 6.21 -22.53 -6.76
CA ASP A 925 4.86 -22.32 -6.27
C ASP A 925 3.88 -21.95 -7.39
N LEU A 926 4.32 -21.10 -8.34
CA LEU A 926 3.53 -20.76 -9.54
C LEU A 926 3.19 -22.03 -10.33
N ASN A 927 4.18 -22.90 -10.55
CA ASN A 927 3.99 -24.14 -11.30
C ASN A 927 3.11 -25.16 -10.56
N ARG A 928 3.24 -25.30 -9.23
CA ARG A 928 2.35 -26.16 -8.43
C ARG A 928 0.91 -25.66 -8.47
N LEU A 929 0.71 -24.34 -8.40
CA LEU A 929 -0.63 -23.74 -8.49
C LEU A 929 -1.21 -23.82 -9.91
N LYS A 930 -0.39 -23.69 -10.96
CA LYS A 930 -0.80 -23.97 -12.35
C LYS A 930 -1.25 -25.42 -12.53
N ALA A 931 -0.54 -26.39 -11.94
CA ALA A 931 -0.89 -27.81 -12.05
C ALA A 931 -2.28 -28.14 -11.47
N ILE A 932 -2.78 -27.34 -10.53
CA ILE A 932 -4.15 -27.44 -10.00
C ILE A 932 -5.10 -26.38 -10.58
N GLY A 933 -4.63 -25.60 -11.56
CA GLY A 933 -5.39 -24.66 -12.36
C GLY A 933 -5.70 -23.31 -11.71
N VAL A 934 -4.79 -22.76 -10.90
CA VAL A 934 -4.90 -21.47 -10.18
C VAL A 934 -4.03 -20.37 -10.84
N GLU A 935 -3.54 -20.58 -12.06
CA GLU A 935 -2.63 -19.69 -12.78
C GLU A 935 -3.20 -18.28 -13.08
N LYS A 936 -4.53 -18.16 -13.20
CA LYS A 936 -5.20 -16.92 -13.62
C LYS A 936 -5.16 -15.81 -12.58
N ASN A 937 -4.97 -16.13 -11.31
CA ASN A 937 -4.93 -15.15 -10.22
C ASN A 937 -3.72 -15.33 -9.29
N VAL A 938 -2.73 -16.14 -9.65
CA VAL A 938 -1.47 -16.28 -8.89
C VAL A 938 -0.37 -15.32 -9.34
N ALA A 939 0.24 -14.58 -8.41
CA ALA A 939 1.35 -13.68 -8.69
C ALA A 939 2.52 -13.91 -7.71
N LEU A 940 3.72 -13.61 -8.18
CA LEU A 940 4.92 -13.63 -7.34
C LEU A 940 4.94 -12.35 -6.48
N PHE A 941 5.10 -12.52 -5.17
CA PHE A 941 5.38 -11.43 -4.25
C PHE A 941 6.63 -11.79 -3.45
N PRO A 942 7.73 -11.02 -3.57
CA PRO A 942 8.98 -11.42 -2.98
C PRO A 942 8.98 -11.33 -1.46
N HIS A 943 9.85 -12.11 -0.83
CA HIS A 943 10.01 -12.06 0.61
C HIS A 943 10.83 -10.83 1.01
N GLY A 944 10.37 -10.08 2.00
CA GLY A 944 11.09 -8.89 2.47
C GLY A 944 12.34 -9.23 3.27
N VAL A 945 13.25 -8.25 3.30
CA VAL A 945 14.46 -8.24 4.13
C VAL A 945 14.45 -7.01 5.03
N VAL A 946 14.95 -7.17 6.25
CA VAL A 946 15.17 -6.01 7.14
C VAL A 946 16.28 -5.14 6.58
N GLN A 947 16.20 -3.84 6.78
CA GLN A 947 17.19 -2.93 6.24
C GLN A 947 18.58 -3.25 6.82
N PRO A 948 19.60 -3.52 5.97
CA PRO A 948 20.93 -3.86 6.45
C PRO A 948 21.53 -2.68 7.22
N ALA A 949 22.24 -2.97 8.31
CA ALA A 949 23.08 -1.98 8.97
C ALA A 949 24.20 -1.52 8.02
N ALA A 950 24.68 -0.29 8.18
CA ALA A 950 25.79 0.23 7.38
C ALA A 950 26.97 -0.77 7.36
N PRO A 951 27.56 -1.06 6.19
CA PRO A 951 28.57 -2.10 6.05
C PRO A 951 29.75 -1.82 6.99
N ARG A 952 30.04 -2.75 7.90
CA ARG A 952 31.28 -2.71 8.69
C ARG A 952 32.45 -3.10 7.80
N ALA A 953 33.47 -2.24 7.76
CA ALA A 953 34.71 -2.54 7.05
C ALA A 953 35.27 -3.90 7.51
N PRO A 954 35.75 -4.75 6.59
CA PRO A 954 36.37 -6.01 6.97
C PRO A 954 37.58 -5.71 7.87
N GLU A 955 37.66 -6.37 9.02
CA GLU A 955 38.84 -6.29 9.90
C GLU A 955 40.06 -6.82 9.13
N ARG A 956 40.96 -5.90 8.75
CA ARG A 956 42.23 -6.24 8.09
C ARG A 956 43.21 -6.76 9.14
N GLY A 957 43.60 -8.04 9.03
CA GLY A 957 44.62 -8.63 9.91
C GLY A 957 44.55 -10.14 10.12
N ARG A 958 43.80 -10.89 9.31
CA ARG A 958 43.66 -12.34 9.49
C ARG A 958 44.93 -13.11 9.15
N THR A 959 45.27 -14.06 10.02
CA THR A 959 46.14 -15.19 9.68
C THR A 959 45.41 -16.12 8.70
N ALA A 960 46.14 -16.74 7.77
CA ALA A 960 45.59 -17.48 6.63
C ALA A 960 44.76 -18.76 6.97
N ALA A 961 44.44 -19.04 8.24
CA ALA A 961 43.76 -20.25 8.67
C ALA A 961 42.69 -20.06 9.77
N SER A 962 42.21 -18.83 10.03
CA SER A 962 41.13 -18.58 11.00
C SER A 962 39.78 -18.36 10.29
N LEU A 963 38.75 -19.09 10.71
CA LEU A 963 37.42 -19.09 10.07
C LEU A 963 36.30 -19.09 11.11
N VAL A 964 35.37 -18.14 11.02
CA VAL A 964 34.17 -18.07 11.86
C VAL A 964 32.95 -18.37 10.99
N LEU A 965 32.29 -19.48 11.25
CA LEU A 965 31.03 -19.84 10.62
C LEU A 965 29.87 -19.39 11.51
N ALA A 966 28.73 -19.05 10.92
CA ALA A 966 27.48 -18.92 11.68
C ALA A 966 26.27 -19.52 10.97
N SER A 967 25.29 -19.96 11.73
CA SER A 967 23.99 -20.44 11.23
C SER A 967 22.85 -19.73 11.95
N TYR A 968 21.73 -19.53 11.25
CA TYR A 968 20.58 -18.78 11.78
C TYR A 968 19.23 -19.49 11.57
N GLY A 969 18.30 -19.26 12.49
CA GLY A 969 16.90 -19.71 12.42
C GLY A 969 16.57 -20.80 13.44
N PHE A 970 15.32 -21.27 13.48
CA PHE A 970 14.87 -22.19 14.54
C PHE A 970 15.64 -23.52 14.62
N MET A 971 15.79 -24.05 15.82
CA MET A 971 16.41 -25.34 16.14
C MET A 971 15.50 -26.50 15.70
N LEU A 972 15.46 -26.83 14.41
CA LEU A 972 14.58 -27.85 13.83
C LEU A 972 15.37 -28.89 13.01
N PRO A 973 14.91 -30.16 12.91
CA PRO A 973 15.68 -31.24 12.27
C PRO A 973 16.06 -30.96 10.82
N GLN A 974 15.15 -30.35 10.05
CA GLN A 974 15.37 -30.04 8.64
C GLN A 974 16.41 -28.94 8.39
N LYS A 975 16.95 -28.32 9.44
CA LYS A 975 17.97 -27.26 9.33
C LYS A 975 19.40 -27.81 9.24
N GLY A 976 19.59 -29.12 9.39
CA GLY A 976 20.89 -29.82 9.26
C GLY A 976 21.98 -29.35 10.23
N LEU A 977 21.57 -28.85 11.38
CA LEU A 977 22.46 -28.34 12.43
C LEU A 977 23.40 -29.43 13.00
N PRO A 978 22.98 -30.70 13.19
CA PRO A 978 23.90 -31.74 13.64
C PRO A 978 25.05 -31.99 12.65
N GLU A 979 24.77 -31.99 11.35
CA GLU A 979 25.78 -32.18 10.30
C GLU A 979 26.74 -30.99 10.21
N LEU A 980 26.26 -29.78 10.53
CA LEU A 980 27.11 -28.59 10.61
C LEU A 980 28.15 -28.69 11.74
N VAL A 981 27.78 -29.29 12.88
CA VAL A 981 28.72 -29.56 13.97
C VAL A 981 29.79 -30.55 13.53
N ASP A 982 29.41 -31.62 12.82
CA ASP A 982 30.37 -32.59 12.28
C ASP A 982 31.28 -31.94 11.23
N THR A 983 30.75 -31.02 10.42
CA THR A 983 31.52 -30.23 9.45
C THR A 983 32.58 -29.38 10.14
N LEU A 984 32.24 -28.74 11.28
CA LEU A 984 33.20 -27.98 12.08
C LEU A 984 34.36 -28.87 12.55
N ALA A 985 34.07 -30.10 13.01
CA ALA A 985 35.11 -31.04 13.41
C ALA A 985 36.07 -31.36 12.26
N LEU A 986 35.54 -31.60 11.05
CA LEU A 986 36.34 -31.89 9.86
C LEU A 986 37.24 -30.71 9.47
N LEU A 987 36.72 -29.47 9.51
CA LEU A 987 37.51 -28.27 9.23
C LEU A 987 38.68 -28.12 10.22
N ARG A 988 38.44 -28.39 11.50
CA ARG A 988 39.49 -28.35 12.53
C ARG A 988 40.51 -29.49 12.39
N GLN A 989 40.06 -30.69 12.01
CA GLN A 989 40.96 -31.81 11.67
C GLN A 989 41.85 -31.48 10.46
N ALA A 990 41.34 -30.70 9.50
CA ALA A 990 42.10 -30.19 8.36
C ALA A 990 43.07 -29.05 8.70
N GLY A 991 43.19 -28.67 9.99
CA GLY A 991 44.17 -27.68 10.47
C GLY A 991 43.68 -26.24 10.52
N TRP A 992 42.38 -25.98 10.31
CA TRP A 992 41.81 -24.63 10.43
C TRP A 992 41.48 -24.28 11.89
N ASP A 993 41.75 -23.04 12.30
CA ASP A 993 41.15 -22.46 13.50
C ASP A 993 39.70 -22.04 13.22
N ALA A 994 38.85 -23.04 13.01
CA ALA A 994 37.43 -22.86 12.72
C ALA A 994 36.61 -22.76 14.01
N LYS A 995 35.68 -21.80 14.05
CA LYS A 995 34.68 -21.58 15.12
C LYS A 995 33.28 -21.53 14.52
N LEU A 996 32.26 -21.89 15.29
CA LEU A 996 30.87 -21.89 14.84
C LEU A 996 29.98 -21.10 15.82
N ARG A 997 29.23 -20.12 15.30
CA ARG A 997 28.18 -19.41 16.04
C ARG A 997 26.81 -19.92 15.60
N MET A 998 26.14 -20.66 16.47
CA MET A 998 24.81 -21.20 16.22
C MET A 998 23.77 -20.26 16.83
N VAL A 999 23.25 -19.33 16.02
CA VAL A 999 22.20 -18.40 16.42
C VAL A 999 20.85 -19.05 16.09
N ASN A 1000 20.50 -20.05 16.88
CA ASN A 1000 19.41 -20.96 16.55
C ASN A 1000 18.40 -21.07 17.69
N ALA A 1001 17.33 -20.28 17.61
CA ALA A 1001 16.31 -20.21 18.65
C ALA A 1001 15.52 -21.51 18.82
N ASP A 1002 15.18 -21.86 20.06
CA ASP A 1002 14.25 -22.96 20.34
C ASP A 1002 12.85 -22.63 19.80
N TYR A 1003 12.26 -23.58 19.07
CA TYR A 1003 10.87 -23.49 18.64
C TYR A 1003 9.98 -24.18 19.67
N PRO A 1004 8.78 -23.66 20.00
CA PRO A 1004 7.90 -24.22 21.04
C PRO A 1004 7.21 -25.52 20.58
N ALA A 1005 8.00 -26.54 20.25
CA ALA A 1005 7.55 -27.88 19.89
C ALA A 1005 8.55 -28.96 20.37
N PRO A 1006 8.06 -30.16 20.77
CA PRO A 1006 8.92 -31.24 21.26
C PRO A 1006 10.03 -31.68 20.30
N VAL A 1007 9.82 -31.49 19.00
CA VAL A 1007 10.83 -31.79 17.98
C VAL A 1007 12.06 -30.90 18.10
N SER A 1008 11.90 -29.63 18.47
CA SER A 1008 13.01 -28.68 18.59
C SER A 1008 13.91 -29.01 19.78
N ALA A 1009 13.30 -29.36 20.93
CA ALA A 1009 14.04 -29.79 22.11
C ALA A 1009 14.88 -31.06 21.85
N ARG A 1010 14.38 -32.00 21.05
CA ARG A 1010 15.15 -33.19 20.63
C ARG A 1010 16.35 -32.82 19.76
N THR A 1011 16.16 -31.94 18.78
CA THR A 1011 17.26 -31.46 17.93
C THR A 1011 18.31 -30.72 18.74
N LYS A 1012 17.92 -29.87 19.70
CA LYS A 1012 18.85 -29.20 20.60
C LYS A 1012 19.70 -30.19 21.38
N ALA A 1013 19.06 -31.20 21.98
CA ALA A 1013 19.76 -32.24 22.74
C ALA A 1013 20.75 -33.03 21.88
N GLU A 1014 20.37 -33.36 20.64
CA GLU A 1014 21.27 -34.02 19.67
C GLU A 1014 22.48 -33.14 19.33
N VAL A 1015 22.26 -31.87 18.98
CA VAL A 1015 23.32 -30.91 18.68
C VAL A 1015 24.28 -30.77 19.87
N SER A 1016 23.76 -30.54 21.08
CA SER A 1016 24.58 -30.43 22.29
C SER A 1016 25.38 -31.70 22.58
N ALA A 1017 24.78 -32.89 22.38
CA ALA A 1017 25.48 -34.15 22.55
C ALA A 1017 26.62 -34.33 21.53
N ARG A 1018 26.42 -33.95 20.26
CA ARG A 1018 27.46 -34.00 19.23
C ARG A 1018 28.62 -33.05 19.50
N ILE A 1019 28.32 -31.82 19.97
CA ILE A 1019 29.35 -30.84 20.36
C ILE A 1019 30.24 -31.43 21.46
N ALA A 1020 29.62 -32.00 22.50
CA ALA A 1020 30.34 -32.58 23.64
C ALA A 1020 31.15 -33.84 23.25
N ALA A 1021 30.56 -34.74 22.45
CA ALA A 1021 31.23 -35.96 22.01
C ALA A 1021 32.50 -35.69 21.19
N GLN A 1022 32.56 -34.55 20.49
CA GLN A 1022 33.66 -34.15 19.64
C GLN A 1022 34.62 -33.13 20.28
N GLY A 1023 34.38 -32.75 21.56
CA GLY A 1023 35.21 -31.78 22.28
C GLY A 1023 35.19 -30.36 21.67
N LEU A 1024 34.07 -29.97 21.07
CA LEU A 1024 33.93 -28.71 20.33
C LEU A 1024 33.39 -27.54 21.17
N GLU A 1025 33.15 -27.73 22.47
CA GLU A 1025 32.58 -26.70 23.36
C GLU A 1025 33.35 -25.36 23.33
N PRO A 1026 34.70 -25.32 23.31
CA PRO A 1026 35.45 -24.06 23.22
C PRO A 1026 35.33 -23.36 21.86
N HIS A 1027 34.76 -24.04 20.86
CA HIS A 1027 34.72 -23.63 19.46
C HIS A 1027 33.30 -23.36 18.95
N VAL A 1028 32.27 -23.63 19.77
CA VAL A 1028 30.87 -23.41 19.42
C VAL A 1028 30.23 -22.40 20.37
N HIS A 1029 29.72 -21.30 19.82
CA HIS A 1029 28.85 -20.34 20.52
C HIS A 1029 27.39 -20.66 20.21
N LEU A 1030 26.69 -21.33 21.13
CA LEU A 1030 25.29 -21.71 20.96
C LEU A 1030 24.35 -20.70 21.63
N VAL A 1031 23.55 -20.00 20.82
CA VAL A 1031 22.50 -19.09 21.27
C VAL A 1031 21.14 -19.69 20.94
N SER A 1032 20.41 -20.15 21.95
CA SER A 1032 19.09 -20.77 21.79
C SER A 1032 17.91 -19.84 22.09
N ASP A 1033 18.19 -18.61 22.49
CA ASP A 1033 17.16 -17.62 22.78
C ASP A 1033 16.59 -17.03 21.48
N PHE A 1034 15.30 -16.68 21.51
CA PHE A 1034 14.68 -15.94 20.41
C PHE A 1034 15.09 -14.47 20.53
N LEU A 1035 16.08 -14.07 19.73
CA LEU A 1035 16.66 -12.73 19.73
C LEU A 1035 15.85 -11.72 18.90
N SER A 1036 16.05 -10.43 19.18
CA SER A 1036 15.58 -9.36 18.30
C SER A 1036 16.33 -9.40 16.94
N ASP A 1037 15.78 -8.78 15.90
CA ASP A 1037 16.46 -8.70 14.60
C ASP A 1037 17.81 -7.99 14.69
N ARG A 1038 17.87 -6.92 15.50
CA ARG A 1038 19.10 -6.16 15.74
C ARG A 1038 20.19 -7.04 16.37
N ASP A 1039 19.83 -7.80 17.41
CA ASP A 1039 20.79 -8.65 18.11
C ASP A 1039 21.19 -9.85 17.24
N SER A 1040 20.24 -10.43 16.51
CA SER A 1040 20.51 -11.48 15.52
C SER A 1040 21.49 -10.99 14.44
N LEU A 1041 21.27 -9.81 13.87
CA LEU A 1041 22.19 -9.23 12.88
C LEU A 1041 23.58 -8.96 13.46
N ALA A 1042 23.67 -8.47 14.71
CA ALA A 1042 24.95 -8.26 15.38
C ALA A 1042 25.71 -9.59 15.56
N GLU A 1043 25.00 -10.66 15.89
CA GLU A 1043 25.58 -12.00 15.99
C GLU A 1043 26.08 -12.54 14.63
N LEU A 1044 25.29 -12.37 13.56
CA LEU A 1044 25.63 -12.85 12.23
C LEU A 1044 26.76 -12.04 11.57
N ALA A 1045 26.80 -10.73 11.79
CA ALA A 1045 27.81 -9.84 11.22
C ALA A 1045 29.24 -10.13 11.71
N ALA A 1046 29.39 -10.86 12.83
CA ALA A 1046 30.68 -11.26 13.36
C ALA A 1046 31.26 -12.54 12.71
N ALA A 1047 30.50 -13.20 11.83
CA ALA A 1047 30.94 -14.38 11.11
C ALA A 1047 31.60 -14.03 9.77
N ASP A 1048 32.26 -15.01 9.17
CA ASP A 1048 32.90 -14.92 7.85
C ASP A 1048 32.04 -15.51 6.76
N ILE A 1049 31.40 -16.63 7.09
CA ILE A 1049 30.51 -17.35 6.20
C ILE A 1049 29.27 -17.72 7.00
N LEU A 1050 28.10 -17.39 6.47
CA LEU A 1050 26.83 -17.84 7.01
C LEU A 1050 26.43 -19.14 6.31
N VAL A 1051 26.03 -20.15 7.07
CA VAL A 1051 25.81 -21.51 6.57
C VAL A 1051 24.37 -21.93 6.85
N PHE A 1052 23.68 -22.36 5.80
CA PHE A 1052 22.30 -22.88 5.85
C PHE A 1052 22.26 -24.31 5.28
N PRO A 1053 22.66 -25.32 6.09
CA PRO A 1053 22.85 -26.69 5.64
C PRO A 1053 21.52 -27.48 5.68
N TYR A 1054 20.50 -26.95 5.03
CA TYR A 1054 19.15 -27.50 5.15
C TYR A 1054 19.03 -28.90 4.54
N ARG A 1055 18.04 -29.64 5.03
CA ARG A 1055 17.53 -30.88 4.44
C ARG A 1055 16.22 -30.60 3.68
N PRO A 1056 15.75 -31.50 2.80
CA PRO A 1056 14.51 -31.32 2.06
C PRO A 1056 13.33 -30.90 2.96
N THR A 1057 12.55 -29.92 2.50
CA THR A 1057 11.49 -29.23 3.26
C THR A 1057 10.34 -28.83 2.34
N GLN A 1058 9.13 -28.66 2.89
CA GLN A 1058 7.91 -28.27 2.17
C GLN A 1058 7.69 -26.74 2.12
N GLU A 1059 8.53 -25.97 2.83
CA GLU A 1059 8.46 -24.50 2.87
C GLU A 1059 8.85 -23.90 1.51
N SER A 1060 8.14 -22.87 1.08
CA SER A 1060 8.35 -22.21 -0.21
C SER A 1060 9.58 -21.29 -0.22
N ALA A 1061 9.95 -20.74 0.93
CA ALA A 1061 10.96 -19.70 1.07
C ALA A 1061 11.59 -19.75 2.48
N SER A 1062 12.84 -19.30 2.62
CA SER A 1062 13.54 -19.31 3.92
C SER A 1062 13.62 -17.92 4.55
N GLY A 1063 12.69 -17.54 5.43
CA GLY A 1063 12.77 -16.25 6.15
C GLY A 1063 14.11 -16.00 6.87
N ALA A 1064 14.76 -17.06 7.36
CA ALA A 1064 16.04 -16.96 8.06
C ALA A 1064 17.18 -16.49 7.15
N ILE A 1065 17.21 -16.91 5.87
CA ILE A 1065 18.26 -16.45 4.95
C ILE A 1065 18.08 -14.97 4.59
N ARG A 1066 16.85 -14.44 4.64
CA ARG A 1066 16.58 -13.02 4.36
C ARG A 1066 17.20 -12.15 5.45
N LEU A 1067 17.09 -12.53 6.73
CA LEU A 1067 17.81 -11.83 7.79
C LEU A 1067 19.34 -11.93 7.59
N ALA A 1068 19.84 -13.10 7.18
CA ALA A 1068 21.26 -13.30 6.94
C ALA A 1068 21.81 -12.49 5.75
N LEU A 1069 21.02 -12.27 4.69
CA LEU A 1069 21.39 -11.40 3.58
C LEU A 1069 21.65 -9.97 4.05
N ALA A 1070 20.92 -9.49 5.06
CA ALA A 1070 21.14 -8.16 5.66
C ALA A 1070 22.42 -8.06 6.51
N ALA A 1071 23.09 -9.16 6.83
CA ALA A 1071 24.37 -9.14 7.57
C ALA A 1071 25.59 -8.84 6.68
N ASP A 1072 25.40 -8.75 5.36
CA ASP A 1072 26.44 -8.51 4.34
C ASP A 1072 27.65 -9.46 4.51
N ARG A 1073 27.36 -10.77 4.53
CA ARG A 1073 28.38 -11.84 4.56
C ARG A 1073 28.15 -12.83 3.43
N PRO A 1074 29.22 -13.49 2.92
CA PRO A 1074 29.08 -14.67 2.08
C PRO A 1074 28.15 -15.71 2.72
N ILE A 1075 27.18 -16.21 1.96
CA ILE A 1075 26.23 -17.21 2.42
C ILE A 1075 26.42 -18.50 1.63
N ALA A 1076 26.56 -19.60 2.35
CA ALA A 1076 26.63 -20.95 1.84
C ALA A 1076 25.33 -21.69 2.14
N VAL A 1077 24.71 -22.30 1.12
CA VAL A 1077 23.43 -23.00 1.25
C VAL A 1077 23.52 -24.42 0.70
N SER A 1078 22.73 -25.35 1.25
CA SER A 1078 22.55 -26.65 0.60
C SER A 1078 21.89 -26.50 -0.79
N PRO A 1079 22.19 -27.38 -1.77
CA PRO A 1079 21.63 -27.30 -3.11
C PRO A 1079 20.19 -27.81 -3.13
N LEU A 1080 19.27 -27.04 -2.55
CA LEU A 1080 17.85 -27.38 -2.38
C LEU A 1080 16.92 -26.32 -2.97
N PRO A 1081 15.74 -26.69 -3.49
CA PRO A 1081 14.81 -25.77 -4.15
C PRO A 1081 14.33 -24.57 -3.30
N ILE A 1082 14.37 -24.66 -1.96
CA ILE A 1082 14.00 -23.57 -1.05
C ILE A 1082 14.89 -22.32 -1.20
N PHE A 1083 16.07 -22.46 -1.82
CA PHE A 1083 17.01 -21.37 -2.05
C PHE A 1083 17.01 -20.86 -3.49
N ASP A 1084 16.18 -21.41 -4.38
CA ASP A 1084 16.18 -21.05 -5.80
C ASP A 1084 15.83 -19.57 -6.01
N ASP A 1085 14.99 -19.00 -5.15
CA ASP A 1085 14.61 -17.58 -5.17
C ASP A 1085 15.76 -16.63 -4.81
N VAL A 1086 16.84 -17.14 -4.19
CA VAL A 1086 18.03 -16.37 -3.83
C VAL A 1086 19.31 -16.98 -4.43
N ALA A 1087 19.21 -17.89 -5.40
CA ALA A 1087 20.34 -18.65 -5.94
C ALA A 1087 21.46 -17.75 -6.50
N ASP A 1088 21.09 -16.63 -7.11
CA ASP A 1088 22.04 -15.63 -7.63
C ASP A 1088 22.74 -14.79 -6.55
N LEU A 1089 22.30 -14.90 -5.30
CA LEU A 1089 22.77 -14.13 -4.15
C LEU A 1089 23.64 -14.98 -3.21
N VAL A 1090 23.55 -16.31 -3.31
CA VAL A 1090 24.15 -17.27 -2.36
C VAL A 1090 25.02 -18.29 -3.07
N THR A 1091 25.94 -18.93 -2.34
CA THR A 1091 26.83 -19.95 -2.91
C THR A 1091 26.30 -21.35 -2.57
N PRO A 1092 25.92 -22.18 -3.55
CA PRO A 1092 25.48 -23.54 -3.29
C PRO A 1092 26.66 -24.41 -2.83
N LEU A 1093 26.44 -25.23 -1.81
CA LEU A 1093 27.37 -26.25 -1.34
C LEU A 1093 27.32 -27.48 -2.26
N PRO A 1094 28.43 -28.24 -2.41
CA PRO A 1094 28.46 -29.44 -3.25
C PRO A 1094 27.51 -30.56 -2.80
N GLY A 1095 27.06 -30.54 -1.55
CA GLY A 1095 26.20 -31.55 -0.97
C GLY A 1095 25.74 -31.19 0.43
N VAL A 1096 25.08 -32.15 1.10
CA VAL A 1096 24.54 -32.02 2.46
C VAL A 1096 25.30 -32.88 3.48
N SER A 1097 26.36 -33.58 3.07
CA SER A 1097 27.18 -34.37 3.99
C SER A 1097 28.25 -33.49 4.63
N PRO A 1098 28.72 -33.79 5.85
CA PRO A 1098 29.78 -33.02 6.50
C PRO A 1098 31.04 -32.84 5.64
N GLU A 1099 31.44 -33.86 4.88
CA GLU A 1099 32.63 -33.83 4.02
C GLU A 1099 32.46 -32.90 2.82
N THR A 1100 31.33 -33.00 2.13
CA THR A 1100 31.01 -32.15 0.98
C THR A 1100 30.79 -30.70 1.38
N MET A 1101 30.19 -30.47 2.55
CA MET A 1101 30.04 -29.13 3.13
C MET A 1101 31.40 -28.53 3.51
N ALA A 1102 32.30 -29.31 4.13
CA ALA A 1102 33.64 -28.84 4.48
C ALA A 1102 34.41 -28.38 3.24
N VAL A 1103 34.39 -29.16 2.15
CA VAL A 1103 35.03 -28.77 0.86
C VAL A 1103 34.47 -27.44 0.36
N GLY A 1104 33.15 -27.31 0.25
CA GLY A 1104 32.52 -26.07 -0.24
C GLY A 1104 32.83 -24.84 0.63
N LEU A 1105 32.87 -24.99 1.95
CA LEU A 1105 33.20 -23.89 2.86
C LEU A 1105 34.66 -23.44 2.74
N LEU A 1106 35.58 -24.37 2.50
CA LEU A 1106 36.99 -24.06 2.26
C LEU A 1106 37.20 -23.32 0.93
N ASP A 1107 36.48 -23.71 -0.11
CA ASP A 1107 36.51 -23.01 -1.41
C ASP A 1107 36.04 -21.56 -1.26
N ILE A 1108 34.94 -21.35 -0.51
CA ILE A 1108 34.42 -20.00 -0.21
C ILE A 1108 35.42 -19.21 0.64
N ALA A 1109 35.97 -19.79 1.71
CA ALA A 1109 36.94 -19.13 2.58
C ALA A 1109 38.19 -18.70 1.81
N THR A 1110 38.69 -19.54 0.91
CA THR A 1110 39.83 -19.24 0.04
C THR A 1110 39.52 -18.10 -0.93
N ALA A 1111 38.34 -18.11 -1.55
CA ALA A 1111 37.90 -17.06 -2.45
C ALA A 1111 37.80 -15.69 -1.75
N VAL A 1112 37.36 -15.67 -0.48
CA VAL A 1112 37.25 -14.44 0.32
C VAL A 1112 38.63 -13.97 0.84
N GLY A 1113 39.49 -14.89 1.27
CA GLY A 1113 40.79 -14.59 1.88
C GLY A 1113 41.85 -14.04 0.92
N ASN A 1114 41.79 -14.37 -0.38
CA ASN A 1114 42.78 -13.97 -1.37
C ASN A 1114 42.67 -12.50 -1.83
N GLY A 1115 41.65 -11.76 -1.40
CA GLY A 1115 41.49 -10.34 -1.74
C GLY A 1115 41.31 -10.03 -3.24
N ALA A 1116 41.12 -11.05 -4.08
CA ALA A 1116 40.84 -10.89 -5.50
C ALA A 1116 39.45 -10.25 -5.66
N GLN A 1117 39.39 -9.07 -6.30
CA GLN A 1117 38.15 -8.29 -6.41
C GLN A 1117 37.08 -8.96 -7.31
N ASP A 1118 37.43 -10.01 -8.06
CA ASP A 1118 36.57 -10.64 -9.07
C ASP A 1118 36.33 -12.15 -8.83
N THR A 1119 35.99 -12.56 -7.60
CA THR A 1119 35.52 -13.94 -7.38
C THR A 1119 34.00 -14.05 -7.54
N PRO A 1120 33.46 -15.19 -8.03
CA PRO A 1120 32.00 -15.41 -8.10
C PRO A 1120 31.28 -15.22 -6.77
N VAL A 1121 31.94 -15.48 -5.63
CA VAL A 1121 31.40 -15.28 -4.28
C VAL A 1121 31.17 -13.79 -4.00
N LEU A 1122 32.16 -12.94 -4.29
CA LEU A 1122 32.05 -11.50 -4.07
C LEU A 1122 31.06 -10.84 -5.04
N ALA A 1123 30.98 -11.34 -6.29
CA ALA A 1123 29.97 -10.90 -7.25
C ALA A 1123 28.55 -11.17 -6.75
N ARG A 1124 28.29 -12.38 -6.21
CA ARG A 1124 27.00 -12.72 -5.59
C ARG A 1124 26.70 -11.84 -4.37
N GLN A 1125 27.69 -11.56 -3.53
CA GLN A 1125 27.53 -10.66 -2.39
C GLN A 1125 27.18 -9.22 -2.83
N ALA A 1126 27.80 -8.71 -3.91
CA ALA A 1126 27.45 -7.41 -4.46
C ALA A 1126 26.00 -7.37 -4.99
N ARG A 1127 25.57 -8.45 -5.68
CA ARG A 1127 24.17 -8.62 -6.10
C ARG A 1127 23.22 -8.68 -4.89
N ALA A 1128 23.59 -9.42 -3.84
CA ALA A 1128 22.82 -9.50 -2.59
C ALA A 1128 22.58 -8.11 -1.97
N ARG A 1129 23.57 -7.21 -1.98
CA ARG A 1129 23.38 -5.83 -1.51
C ARG A 1129 22.38 -5.04 -2.36
N ALA A 1130 22.44 -5.17 -3.69
CA ALA A 1130 21.48 -4.52 -4.58
C ALA A 1130 20.07 -5.08 -4.40
N TRP A 1131 19.96 -6.41 -4.32
CA TRP A 1131 18.71 -7.11 -4.04
C TRP A 1131 18.12 -6.67 -2.69
N CYS A 1132 18.92 -6.58 -1.63
CA CYS A 1132 18.42 -6.18 -0.31
C CYS A 1132 17.81 -4.77 -0.31
N ARG A 1133 18.36 -3.84 -1.09
CA ARG A 1133 17.77 -2.50 -1.23
C ARG A 1133 16.42 -2.55 -1.93
N ALA A 1134 16.26 -3.38 -2.96
CA ALA A 1134 15.01 -3.51 -3.69
C ALA A 1134 13.93 -4.30 -2.91
N HIS A 1135 14.32 -5.17 -1.98
CA HIS A 1135 13.42 -6.06 -1.22
C HIS A 1135 13.27 -5.67 0.25
N ALA A 1136 13.75 -4.48 0.63
CA ALA A 1136 13.62 -4.00 1.99
C ALA A 1136 12.13 -3.84 2.35
N TYR A 1137 11.75 -4.15 3.59
CA TYR A 1137 10.36 -3.96 4.04
C TYR A 1137 9.80 -2.54 3.83
N PRO A 1138 10.58 -1.44 4.01
CA PRO A 1138 10.12 -0.09 3.68
C PRO A 1138 9.77 0.13 2.19
N VAL A 1139 10.24 -0.75 1.30
CA VAL A 1139 9.88 -0.75 -0.13
C VAL A 1139 8.67 -1.66 -0.37
N LEU A 1140 8.70 -2.88 0.18
CA LEU A 1140 7.67 -3.90 -0.08
C LEU A 1140 6.35 -3.66 0.67
N GLY A 1141 6.38 -3.08 1.87
CA GLY A 1141 5.18 -2.77 2.65
C GLY A 1141 4.25 -1.80 1.93
N PRO A 1142 4.72 -0.61 1.52
CA PRO A 1142 3.94 0.33 0.71
C PRO A 1142 3.52 -0.25 -0.64
N ARG A 1143 4.39 -1.03 -1.30
CA ARG A 1143 4.06 -1.74 -2.55
C ARG A 1143 2.87 -2.68 -2.37
N LEU A 1144 2.92 -3.56 -1.35
CA LEU A 1144 1.83 -4.51 -1.08
C LEU A 1144 0.54 -3.78 -0.71
N TRP A 1145 0.64 -2.73 0.11
CA TRP A 1145 -0.53 -1.92 0.44
C TRP A 1145 -1.17 -1.32 -0.83
N ARG A 1146 -0.40 -0.71 -1.73
CA ARG A 1146 -0.91 -0.19 -3.01
C ARG A 1146 -1.51 -1.29 -3.88
N GLN A 1147 -0.87 -2.46 -3.96
CA GLN A 1147 -1.38 -3.63 -4.66
C GLN A 1147 -2.76 -4.06 -4.10
N LEU A 1148 -2.91 -4.16 -2.78
CA LEU A 1148 -4.18 -4.53 -2.14
C LEU A 1148 -5.29 -3.51 -2.46
N GLN A 1149 -4.98 -2.21 -2.36
CA GLN A 1149 -5.92 -1.13 -2.68
C GLN A 1149 -6.32 -1.12 -4.15
N ALA A 1150 -5.37 -1.39 -5.06
CA ALA A 1150 -5.64 -1.52 -6.48
C ALA A 1150 -6.54 -2.73 -6.77
N ILE A 1151 -6.21 -3.92 -6.26
CA ILE A 1151 -7.04 -5.13 -6.41
C ILE A 1151 -8.49 -4.90 -5.92
N HIS A 1152 -8.66 -4.18 -4.81
CA HIS A 1152 -9.99 -3.87 -4.29
C HIS A 1152 -10.79 -2.92 -5.18
N ARG A 1153 -10.15 -1.85 -5.69
CA ARG A 1153 -10.82 -0.91 -6.61
C ARG A 1153 -11.34 -1.57 -7.88
N GLU A 1154 -10.73 -2.67 -8.28
CA GLU A 1154 -11.11 -3.42 -9.48
C GLU A 1154 -12.13 -4.53 -9.25
N GLY A 1155 -12.11 -5.12 -8.05
CA GLY A 1155 -12.98 -6.24 -7.69
C GLY A 1155 -14.38 -5.83 -7.22
N GLY A 1156 -14.65 -4.52 -7.14
CA GLY A 1156 -15.92 -3.92 -6.71
C GLY A 1156 -16.84 -3.52 -7.84
#